data_AF-A0AAP1C971-F1
#
_entry.id   AF-A0AAP1C971-F1
#
_cell.length_a   1.000
_cell.length_b   1.000
_cell.length_c   1.000
_cell.angle_alpha   90.00
_cell.angle_beta   90.00
_cell.angle_gamma   90.00
#
_symmetry.space_group_name_H-M   'P 1'
#
loop_
_entity.id
_entity.type
_entity.pdbx_description
1 polymer ?
#
loop_
_entity_poly.entity_id
_entity_poly.type
_entity_poly.pdbx_seq_one_letter_code
_entity_poly.pdbx_strand_id
1 'polypeptide(L)'
;MDAVELARQRATELHLEAVRQGRNPGTPYAFAVAEAQSRGLTVEKCAPGTDALDGGRAFFDREARLIIHEDSGSPFEQAFLVAHEIGHVELGDDEENEGSYAIDLARTSEAAPVGLDRVVDYSHRQRREVQMDLFAREFLLPRPVVRELHLGQGMTCSAIATRLGAPFDVVAQQMLDALLLPSLTLTPPRQTPDIPMNDAQRQAAMHRGAAYLLQAGPGTGKTRTLVARVESLLDEGVDPRRILLLTFSNRAAAEMVERLARTRPAAAAALWVGTFHRFGLDVLRRFHDQVELPSDPRLMDRTEAVELLESAFPRLGLMHYRDVYDPSQVIADMLSAISRAKDEVVDAARYRDLARCMHDTATSPEEIQAAERALEVATVYETYEELKRQAGCVDFGDLVLRPVQLLESNEALRLQLQQTYDHVLVDEYQDVNRSSVRLLNALKPDGTHLWVVGDGKQSIYRFRGASSFNISRFGHEDFPGGVIGYLTQNYRSVREITDTFSTFAAGMRAGGTHSRLEADRASCGISPELRLVATGELTSAALAENIDQLRQAGYQYRDQAVLCRGNDKLSELGQELERLGIPVLFLGSLFERQEVKDLVAFLSLLTDRRAMGLVRIACWPEFAMSLEDVVQAFEHLRTTEAAPGDWTSVFTHLSPAGQTALGALATAVAGFDALSHPWTVLATVLLDRTRSAARIAASSSVAEQAQGIAVWQFMNFVRAQPSGQGLPIVRLMERIRRLLRLRDDRDLRQLPAAAQGIDAVRLMTIHGAKGLEFPVVHLAGANQDSMPGAYRPPKCPPPEGMIAGAATSSEGAERDAQAQEQECLFYVAMSRARDRLFLYAAHAKGNGHRRPLSEFVDRLGALQQISVTPVLRLTPAPDTVPLPIVFSGPVSFSAQAAALYESCPRRFLYTHLLQVGGRRQATAFMKMHEAVRSVCQAVIETGQTPDWESRLEEALVEHELHEHGYATEYRAMAMAMIQFFLASREGAIVEPMQALSVAFGDQQIVVRPDEILLKDGIRTLRTVRTGHAPRKESKDVGSAAVLLATQRAFPGATVEVIYLADGEIRPLSLTPKQLTTSHGKLADILTSIRAGQFAAERSEYTCPGCPAFFVCGPTPTGTLHKTF
;
A
#
# COMPACT_ATOMS: atom_id res chain seq x y z
N MET A 1 2.05 18.03 18.72
CA MET A 1 1.32 18.65 17.59
C MET A 1 2.36 18.88 16.53
N ASP A 2 2.08 18.56 15.27
CA ASP A 2 3.11 18.62 14.21
C ASP A 2 3.70 20.04 14.06
N ALA A 3 5.03 20.15 14.03
CA ALA A 3 5.76 21.43 13.92
C ALA A 3 5.44 22.16 12.60
N VAL A 4 5.17 21.40 11.53
CA VAL A 4 4.73 21.94 10.24
C VAL A 4 3.39 22.65 10.37
N GLU A 5 2.45 22.08 11.11
CA GLU A 5 1.14 22.68 11.29
C GLU A 5 1.21 23.94 12.16
N LEU A 6 2.06 23.93 13.20
CA LEU A 6 2.31 25.13 14.00
C LEU A 6 2.89 26.27 13.14
N ALA A 7 3.83 25.96 12.25
CA ALA A 7 4.38 26.92 11.28
C ALA A 7 3.29 27.49 10.36
N ARG A 8 2.41 26.65 9.82
CA ARG A 8 1.27 27.07 8.98
C ARG A 8 0.30 27.98 9.73
N GLN A 9 -0.04 27.63 10.97
CA GLN A 9 -0.90 28.46 11.80
C GLN A 9 -0.28 29.82 12.04
N ARG A 10 1.03 29.86 12.36
CA ARG A 10 1.74 31.11 12.57
C ARG A 10 1.81 31.97 11.30
N ALA A 11 2.12 31.37 10.15
CA ALA A 11 2.08 32.03 8.85
C ALA A 11 0.70 32.63 8.55
N THR A 12 -0.37 31.91 8.86
CA THR A 12 -1.76 32.38 8.70
C THR A 12 -2.04 33.59 9.58
N GLU A 13 -1.64 33.57 10.85
CA GLU A 13 -1.80 34.72 11.76
C GLU A 13 -1.10 35.97 11.22
N LEU A 14 0.13 35.81 10.75
CA LEU A 14 0.93 36.90 10.18
C LEU A 14 0.31 37.47 8.92
N HIS A 15 -0.18 36.62 8.02
CA HIS A 15 -0.92 37.06 6.85
C HIS A 15 -2.12 37.94 7.25
N LEU A 16 -2.95 37.45 8.18
CA LEU A 16 -4.16 38.15 8.62
C LEU A 16 -3.82 39.48 9.32
N GLU A 17 -2.71 39.53 10.07
CA GLU A 17 -2.21 40.76 10.68
C GLU A 17 -1.75 41.77 9.63
N ALA A 18 -0.93 41.36 8.67
CA ALA A 18 -0.46 42.21 7.56
C ALA A 18 -1.63 42.80 6.76
N VAL A 19 -2.68 42.00 6.49
CA VAL A 19 -3.91 42.45 5.83
C VAL A 19 -4.67 43.47 6.70
N ARG A 20 -4.79 43.23 8.02
CA ARG A 20 -5.42 44.20 8.95
C ARG A 20 -4.67 45.54 9.01
N GLN A 21 -3.36 45.52 8.78
CA GLN A 21 -2.52 46.72 8.68
C GLN A 21 -2.63 47.44 7.32
N GLY A 22 -3.54 47.00 6.43
CA GLY A 22 -3.85 47.66 5.16
C GLY A 22 -2.97 47.20 3.98
N ARG A 23 -2.17 46.15 4.15
CA ARG A 23 -1.31 45.63 3.06
C ARG A 23 -2.13 44.77 2.11
N ASN A 24 -1.81 44.87 0.81
CA ASN A 24 -2.56 44.18 -0.24
C ASN A 24 -1.93 42.82 -0.62
N PRO A 25 -2.58 41.68 -0.31
CA PRO A 25 -2.07 40.36 -0.67
C PRO A 25 -2.15 40.08 -2.19
N GLY A 26 -2.90 40.89 -2.95
CA GLY A 26 -2.96 40.80 -4.42
C GLY A 26 -1.69 41.26 -5.13
N THR A 27 -0.71 41.80 -4.41
CA THR A 27 0.63 42.11 -4.91
C THR A 27 1.67 41.37 -4.07
N PRO A 28 1.89 40.06 -4.31
CA PRO A 28 2.59 39.17 -3.37
C PRO A 28 3.99 39.67 -2.98
N TYR A 29 4.76 40.18 -3.94
CA TYR A 29 6.12 40.66 -3.67
C TYR A 29 6.12 41.86 -2.72
N ALA A 30 5.31 42.89 -3.02
CA ALA A 30 5.18 44.06 -2.16
C ALA A 30 4.61 43.69 -0.77
N PHE A 31 3.72 42.69 -0.72
CA PHE A 31 3.16 42.19 0.53
C PHE A 31 4.22 41.54 1.43
N ALA A 32 5.05 40.65 0.88
CA ALA A 32 6.13 39.99 1.62
C ALA A 32 7.23 40.98 2.04
N VAL A 33 7.65 41.88 1.14
CA VAL A 33 8.64 42.92 1.44
C VAL A 33 8.15 43.86 2.55
N ALA A 34 6.87 44.26 2.54
CA ALA A 34 6.32 45.10 3.58
C ALA A 34 6.28 44.38 4.96
N GLU A 35 6.07 43.07 4.98
CA GLU A 35 6.18 42.26 6.21
C GLU A 35 7.60 42.20 6.73
N ALA A 36 8.57 41.91 5.86
CA ALA A 36 9.99 41.96 6.21
C ALA A 36 10.38 43.33 6.78
N GLN A 37 10.00 44.43 6.13
CA GLN A 37 10.28 45.79 6.57
C GLN A 37 9.64 46.13 7.93
N SER A 38 8.41 45.69 8.18
CA SER A 38 7.75 45.92 9.47
C SER A 38 8.42 45.21 10.65
N ARG A 39 9.22 44.18 10.34
CA ARG A 39 10.08 43.46 11.27
C ARG A 39 11.48 44.06 11.36
N GLY A 40 11.73 45.20 10.71
CA GLY A 40 13.05 45.81 10.64
C GLY A 40 14.06 44.97 9.85
N LEU A 41 13.59 44.29 8.79
CA LEU A 41 14.44 43.58 7.83
C LEU A 41 14.52 44.38 6.53
N THR A 42 15.72 44.49 5.96
CA THR A 42 15.92 45.03 4.61
C THR A 42 15.79 43.90 3.60
N VAL A 43 15.29 44.17 2.39
CA VAL A 43 15.18 43.16 1.32
C VAL A 43 15.90 43.68 0.08
N GLU A 44 16.86 42.89 -0.43
CA GLU A 44 17.63 43.21 -1.63
C GLU A 44 17.55 42.10 -2.67
N LYS A 45 17.58 42.52 -3.94
CA LYS A 45 17.57 41.64 -5.11
C LYS A 45 18.99 41.43 -5.62
N CYS A 46 19.31 40.22 -6.06
CA CYS A 46 20.57 39.90 -6.72
C CYS A 46 20.35 39.05 -7.98
N ALA A 47 21.37 39.00 -8.85
CA ALA A 47 21.32 38.15 -10.03
C ALA A 47 21.40 36.66 -9.64
N PRO A 48 20.74 35.74 -10.38
CA PRO A 48 20.82 34.31 -10.10
C PRO A 48 22.27 33.79 -10.06
N GLY A 49 22.58 32.96 -9.06
CA GLY A 49 23.89 32.32 -8.92
C GLY A 49 25.04 33.25 -8.50
N THR A 50 24.78 34.45 -7.95
CA THR A 50 25.85 35.29 -7.38
C THR A 50 26.44 34.69 -6.10
N ASP A 51 27.74 34.90 -5.87
CA ASP A 51 28.45 34.46 -4.66
C ASP A 51 27.78 34.90 -3.35
N ALA A 52 27.06 36.03 -3.36
CA ALA A 52 26.32 36.56 -2.21
C ALA A 52 25.18 35.64 -1.72
N LEU A 53 24.72 34.67 -2.52
CA LEU A 53 23.71 33.69 -2.15
C LEU A 53 24.31 32.37 -1.65
N ASP A 54 25.64 32.23 -1.68
CA ASP A 54 26.37 31.02 -1.29
C ASP A 54 25.82 29.72 -1.93
N GLY A 55 25.41 29.81 -3.20
CA GLY A 55 24.82 28.71 -3.96
C GLY A 55 23.32 28.46 -3.70
N GLY A 56 22.67 29.23 -2.84
CA GLY A 56 21.23 29.22 -2.60
C GLY A 56 20.43 30.16 -3.50
N ARG A 57 19.10 30.19 -3.32
CA ARG A 57 18.16 31.11 -4.01
C ARG A 57 17.73 32.31 -3.16
N ALA A 58 17.81 32.17 -1.85
CA ALA A 58 17.58 33.22 -0.87
C ALA A 58 18.49 32.98 0.35
N PHE A 59 18.72 34.06 1.09
CA PHE A 59 19.57 34.06 2.27
C PHE A 59 19.15 35.18 3.23
N PHE A 60 19.08 34.86 4.52
CA PHE A 60 18.89 35.83 5.60
C PHE A 60 20.20 36.08 6.36
N ASP A 61 20.73 37.30 6.25
CA ASP A 61 21.82 37.80 7.08
C ASP A 61 21.28 38.33 8.41
N ARG A 62 21.57 37.60 9.49
CA ARG A 62 21.14 37.93 10.85
C ARG A 62 21.80 39.18 11.41
N GLU A 63 23.06 39.44 11.09
CA GLU A 63 23.82 40.59 11.61
C GLU A 63 23.37 41.89 10.92
N ALA A 64 23.24 41.85 9.60
CA ALA A 64 22.78 42.99 8.81
C ALA A 64 21.25 43.17 8.84
N ARG A 65 20.51 42.19 9.36
CA ARG A 65 19.04 42.10 9.26
C ARG A 65 18.58 42.26 7.81
N LEU A 66 19.22 41.55 6.90
CA LEU A 66 19.07 41.70 5.45
C LEU A 66 18.64 40.37 4.84
N ILE A 67 17.58 40.39 4.03
CA ILE A 67 17.17 39.28 3.17
C ILE A 67 17.69 39.57 1.76
N ILE A 68 18.49 38.66 1.21
CA ILE A 68 18.95 38.70 -0.17
C ILE A 68 18.26 37.56 -0.92
N HIS A 69 17.68 37.84 -2.08
CA HIS A 69 17.07 36.80 -2.91
C HIS A 69 17.33 37.00 -4.40
N GLU A 70 17.23 35.92 -5.18
CA GLU A 70 17.33 35.98 -6.64
C GLU A 70 16.23 36.83 -7.28
N ASP A 71 16.59 37.67 -8.23
CA ASP A 71 15.67 38.37 -9.14
C ASP A 71 15.33 37.48 -10.35
N SER A 72 14.70 36.33 -10.08
CA SER A 72 14.27 35.36 -11.09
C SER A 72 12.79 35.03 -10.97
N GLY A 73 12.16 34.62 -12.08
CA GLY A 73 10.77 34.19 -12.12
C GLY A 73 9.73 35.32 -11.99
N SER A 74 8.53 34.92 -11.57
CA SER A 74 7.37 35.78 -11.35
C SER A 74 7.46 36.57 -10.03
N PRO A 75 6.71 37.67 -9.87
CA PRO A 75 6.61 38.38 -8.59
C PRO A 75 6.16 37.48 -7.42
N PHE A 76 5.38 36.43 -7.70
CA PHE A 76 4.99 35.46 -6.69
C PHE A 76 6.17 34.58 -6.25
N GLU A 77 6.98 34.11 -7.20
CA GLU A 77 8.19 33.33 -6.88
C GLU A 77 9.18 34.15 -6.04
N GLN A 78 9.38 35.41 -6.38
CA GLN A 78 10.20 36.33 -5.57
C GLN A 78 9.60 36.55 -4.17
N ALA A 79 8.27 36.69 -4.08
CA ALA A 79 7.59 36.81 -2.80
C ALA A 79 7.77 35.55 -1.94
N PHE A 80 7.79 34.37 -2.58
CA PHE A 80 7.99 33.09 -1.91
C PHE A 80 9.37 33.01 -1.29
N LEU A 81 10.41 33.41 -2.02
CA LEU A 81 11.78 33.49 -1.51
C LEU A 81 11.86 34.40 -0.27
N VAL A 82 11.27 35.59 -0.32
CA VAL A 82 11.24 36.51 0.83
C VAL A 82 10.44 35.92 2.00
N ALA A 83 9.29 35.29 1.73
CA ALA A 83 8.45 34.69 2.76
C ALA A 83 9.09 33.45 3.41
N HIS A 84 9.92 32.70 2.68
CA HIS A 84 10.71 31.59 3.19
C HIS A 84 11.70 32.10 4.25
N GLU A 85 12.43 33.16 3.96
CA GLU A 85 13.35 33.80 4.90
C GLU A 85 12.62 34.44 6.11
N ILE A 86 11.42 35.00 5.91
CA ILE A 86 10.58 35.44 7.04
C ILE A 86 10.24 34.26 7.96
N GLY A 87 10.05 33.06 7.41
CA GLY A 87 9.85 31.82 8.16
C GLY A 87 11.02 31.51 9.09
N HIS A 88 12.26 31.58 8.58
CA HIS A 88 13.49 31.44 9.37
C HIS A 88 13.54 32.46 10.53
N VAL A 89 13.22 33.73 10.24
CA VAL A 89 13.19 34.79 11.26
C VAL A 89 12.12 34.55 12.34
N GLU A 90 10.93 34.07 11.95
CA GLU A 90 9.80 33.90 12.87
C GLU A 90 9.91 32.64 13.73
N LEU A 91 10.33 31.52 13.14
CA LEU A 91 10.37 30.23 13.81
C LEU A 91 11.72 29.97 14.51
N GLY A 92 12.72 30.81 14.24
CA GLY A 92 13.98 30.93 14.96
C GLY A 92 15.11 30.05 14.42
N ASP A 93 16.27 30.66 14.16
CA ASP A 93 17.51 29.98 13.76
C ASP A 93 18.58 29.87 14.87
N ASP A 94 19.31 28.75 14.79
CA ASP A 94 20.60 28.47 15.44
C ASP A 94 21.73 29.30 14.76
N GLU A 95 22.93 29.31 15.33
CA GLU A 95 24.03 30.26 15.09
C GLU A 95 24.75 30.20 13.71
N GLU A 96 24.25 29.45 12.72
CA GLU A 96 24.93 29.20 11.44
C GLU A 96 24.26 29.96 10.27
N ASN A 97 24.99 30.91 9.67
CA ASN A 97 24.59 31.68 8.47
C ASN A 97 24.87 30.86 7.19
N GLU A 98 23.91 30.11 6.64
CA GLU A 98 24.07 29.43 5.33
C GLU A 98 22.81 29.55 4.46
N GLY A 99 22.96 29.59 3.12
CA GLY A 99 21.89 29.83 2.14
C GLY A 99 20.93 28.65 1.85
N SER A 100 19.80 28.95 1.20
CA SER A 100 18.74 27.98 0.84
C SER A 100 18.97 27.33 -0.54
N TYR A 101 19.43 26.07 -0.60
CA TYR A 101 19.88 25.43 -1.85
C TYR A 101 18.77 24.86 -2.76
N ALA A 102 17.59 24.49 -2.24
CA ALA A 102 16.54 23.83 -3.03
C ALA A 102 15.11 24.08 -2.51
N ILE A 103 14.53 25.22 -2.91
CA ILE A 103 13.15 25.66 -2.59
C ILE A 103 12.14 25.05 -3.58
N ASP A 104 11.14 24.29 -3.08
CA ASP A 104 10.00 23.79 -3.89
C ASP A 104 8.69 24.47 -3.46
N LEU A 105 8.20 25.37 -4.31
CA LEU A 105 6.99 26.15 -4.01
C LEU A 105 5.72 25.29 -3.87
N ALA A 106 5.67 24.12 -4.51
CA ALA A 106 4.52 23.23 -4.49
C ALA A 106 4.73 22.05 -3.52
N ARG A 107 5.70 22.13 -2.60
CA ARG A 107 6.05 21.04 -1.66
C ARG A 107 4.86 20.55 -0.83
N THR A 108 4.73 19.24 -0.64
CA THR A 108 3.67 18.65 0.20
C THR A 108 4.04 18.72 1.67
N SER A 109 3.06 18.76 2.58
CA SER A 109 3.34 18.70 4.03
C SER A 109 3.65 17.31 4.55
N GLU A 110 3.22 16.27 3.85
CA GLU A 110 3.57 14.89 4.19
C GLU A 110 4.75 14.44 3.32
N ALA A 111 5.55 13.51 3.85
CA ALA A 111 6.62 12.86 3.12
C ALA A 111 6.08 12.15 1.87
N ALA A 112 6.93 11.93 0.86
CA ALA A 112 6.44 11.34 -0.37
C ALA A 112 5.84 9.94 -0.10
N PRO A 113 4.72 9.62 -0.78
CA PRO A 113 3.94 8.43 -0.47
C PRO A 113 4.67 7.10 -0.76
N VAL A 114 5.72 7.10 -1.59
CA VAL A 114 6.52 5.92 -1.99
C VAL A 114 7.96 6.37 -2.29
N GLY A 115 8.96 5.52 -2.06
CA GLY A 115 10.33 5.70 -2.57
C GLY A 115 11.33 6.37 -1.61
N LEU A 116 12.35 7.01 -2.19
CA LEU A 116 13.54 7.57 -1.54
C LEU A 116 13.23 8.66 -0.50
N ASP A 117 12.28 9.53 -0.82
CA ASP A 117 11.79 10.60 0.07
C ASP A 117 11.11 10.06 1.35
N ARG A 118 10.85 8.74 1.44
CA ARG A 118 10.35 8.08 2.66
C ARG A 118 11.45 7.80 3.68
N VAL A 119 12.69 7.58 3.23
CA VAL A 119 13.84 7.21 4.09
C VAL A 119 14.77 8.38 4.28
N VAL A 120 14.83 9.27 3.30
CA VAL A 120 15.29 10.63 3.50
C VAL A 120 14.21 11.37 4.29
N ASP A 121 14.10 11.05 5.59
CA ASP A 121 13.74 12.11 6.51
C ASP A 121 14.89 13.10 6.39
N TYR A 122 14.59 14.18 5.69
CA TYR A 122 15.32 15.40 5.64
C TYR A 122 16.19 15.61 6.90
N SER A 123 17.48 15.95 6.72
CA SER A 123 18.31 16.48 7.82
C SER A 123 17.51 17.52 8.63
N HIS A 124 17.81 17.76 9.91
CA HIS A 124 17.06 18.78 10.67
C HIS A 124 16.95 20.10 9.87
N ARG A 125 18.05 20.48 9.20
CA ARG A 125 18.09 21.51 8.16
C ARG A 125 17.02 21.32 7.08
N GLN A 126 17.07 20.24 6.31
CA GLN A 126 16.10 20.01 5.25
C GLN A 126 14.63 19.96 5.75
N ARG A 127 14.37 19.51 6.99
CA ARG A 127 13.00 19.54 7.59
C ARG A 127 12.57 20.96 7.88
N ARG A 128 13.50 21.81 8.32
CA ARG A 128 13.28 23.24 8.44
C ARG A 128 13.04 23.88 7.09
N GLU A 129 13.84 23.60 6.07
CA GLU A 129 13.61 24.11 4.71
C GLU A 129 12.19 23.75 4.21
N VAL A 130 11.75 22.49 4.44
CA VAL A 130 10.38 22.06 4.13
C VAL A 130 9.36 22.85 4.94
N GLN A 131 9.60 23.03 6.24
CA GLN A 131 8.75 23.83 7.12
C GLN A 131 8.67 25.29 6.64
N MET A 132 9.77 25.86 6.15
CA MET A 132 9.84 27.23 5.64
C MET A 132 9.18 27.37 4.27
N ASP A 133 9.33 26.40 3.37
CA ASP A 133 8.57 26.32 2.11
C ASP A 133 7.06 26.32 2.39
N LEU A 134 6.63 25.51 3.37
CA LEU A 134 5.22 25.42 3.76
C LEU A 134 4.74 26.68 4.49
N PHE A 135 5.60 27.30 5.32
CA PHE A 135 5.34 28.59 5.96
C PHE A 135 5.15 29.67 4.90
N ALA A 136 6.06 29.77 3.92
CA ALA A 136 6.03 30.76 2.86
C ALA A 136 4.74 30.64 2.03
N ARG A 137 4.38 29.42 1.62
CA ARG A 137 3.14 29.16 0.89
C ARG A 137 1.90 29.56 1.70
N GLU A 138 1.87 29.16 2.97
CA GLU A 138 0.74 29.47 3.86
C GLU A 138 0.67 30.96 4.18
N PHE A 139 1.79 31.68 4.26
CA PHE A 139 1.84 33.12 4.48
C PHE A 139 1.34 33.89 3.25
N LEU A 140 1.74 33.50 2.05
CA LEU A 140 1.31 34.16 0.81
C LEU A 140 -0.14 33.82 0.44
N LEU A 141 -0.56 32.59 0.70
CA LEU A 141 -1.87 32.08 0.32
C LEU A 141 -2.44 31.15 1.41
N PRO A 142 -2.90 31.69 2.56
CA PRO A 142 -3.37 30.87 3.69
C PRO A 142 -4.58 30.02 3.33
N ARG A 143 -4.67 28.79 3.86
CA ARG A 143 -5.81 27.89 3.61
C ARG A 143 -7.17 28.54 3.91
N PRO A 144 -7.37 29.31 5.00
CA PRO A 144 -8.64 30.00 5.22
C PRO A 144 -8.98 31.02 4.12
N VAL A 145 -7.98 31.73 3.60
CA VAL A 145 -8.15 32.71 2.51
C VAL A 145 -8.46 32.00 1.20
N VAL A 146 -7.79 30.88 0.91
CA VAL A 146 -8.08 30.02 -0.24
C VAL A 146 -9.52 29.53 -0.21
N ARG A 147 -9.99 29.08 0.97
CA ARG A 147 -11.39 28.67 1.15
C ARG A 147 -12.34 29.83 0.87
N GLU A 148 -12.04 31.04 1.32
CA GLU A 148 -12.87 32.21 1.03
C GLU A 148 -12.87 32.58 -0.47
N LEU A 149 -11.71 32.58 -1.13
CA LEU A 149 -11.60 32.86 -2.57
C LEU A 149 -12.36 31.81 -3.41
N HIS A 150 -12.22 30.53 -3.07
CA HIS A 150 -12.79 29.44 -3.83
C HIS A 150 -14.27 29.20 -3.49
N LEU A 151 -14.61 29.06 -2.21
CA LEU A 151 -15.96 28.74 -1.75
C LEU A 151 -16.86 29.98 -1.68
N GLY A 152 -16.33 31.10 -1.17
CA GLY A 152 -17.08 32.36 -1.00
C GLY A 152 -17.17 33.19 -2.28
N GLN A 153 -16.05 33.42 -2.96
CA GLN A 153 -15.99 34.26 -4.17
C GLN A 153 -16.10 33.47 -5.48
N GLY A 154 -16.10 32.14 -5.43
CA GLY A 154 -16.29 31.29 -6.61
C GLY A 154 -15.12 31.27 -7.60
N MET A 155 -13.93 31.74 -7.21
CA MET A 155 -12.76 31.75 -8.09
C MET A 155 -12.22 30.35 -8.34
N THR A 156 -11.84 30.04 -9.59
CA THR A 156 -11.12 28.80 -9.94
C THR A 156 -9.65 28.85 -9.52
N CYS A 157 -8.96 27.70 -9.47
CA CYS A 157 -7.51 27.64 -9.26
C CYS A 157 -6.77 28.50 -10.30
N SER A 158 -7.12 28.34 -11.58
CA SER A 158 -6.52 29.16 -12.65
C SER A 158 -6.76 30.67 -12.45
N ALA A 159 -7.94 31.08 -11.96
CA ALA A 159 -8.23 32.48 -11.68
C ALA A 159 -7.43 33.01 -10.48
N ILE A 160 -7.25 32.20 -9.43
CA ILE A 160 -6.42 32.54 -8.26
C ILE A 160 -4.95 32.64 -8.67
N ALA A 161 -4.44 31.68 -9.44
CA ALA A 161 -3.08 31.68 -9.98
C ALA A 161 -2.82 32.93 -10.83
N THR A 162 -3.73 33.27 -11.74
CA THR A 162 -3.64 34.49 -12.56
C THR A 162 -3.67 35.75 -11.70
N ARG A 163 -4.57 35.83 -10.71
CA ARG A 163 -4.68 36.98 -9.81
C ARG A 163 -3.41 37.24 -9.01
N LEU A 164 -2.70 36.19 -8.62
CA LEU A 164 -1.48 36.29 -7.82
C LEU A 164 -0.20 36.30 -8.66
N GLY A 165 -0.29 35.98 -9.96
CA GLY A 165 0.89 35.69 -10.79
C GLY A 165 1.67 34.47 -10.29
N ALA A 166 0.99 33.51 -9.67
CA ALA A 166 1.58 32.30 -9.09
C ALA A 166 1.55 31.14 -10.10
N PRO A 167 2.52 30.21 -10.07
CA PRO A 167 2.42 28.96 -10.82
C PRO A 167 1.17 28.18 -10.44
N PHE A 168 0.47 27.62 -11.43
CA PHE A 168 -0.76 26.83 -11.22
C PHE A 168 -0.54 25.75 -10.17
N ASP A 169 0.60 25.06 -10.23
CA ASP A 169 0.84 23.90 -9.38
C ASP A 169 0.88 24.24 -7.89
N VAL A 170 1.41 25.42 -7.55
CA VAL A 170 1.51 25.93 -6.18
C VAL A 170 0.13 26.22 -5.61
N VAL A 171 -0.72 26.89 -6.40
CA VAL A 171 -2.09 27.22 -6.01
C VAL A 171 -2.93 25.95 -5.91
N ALA A 172 -2.79 25.03 -6.87
CA ALA A 172 -3.50 23.76 -6.87
C ALA A 172 -3.15 22.92 -5.64
N GLN A 173 -1.86 22.79 -5.28
CA GLN A 173 -1.47 22.07 -4.07
C GLN A 173 -2.05 22.73 -2.82
N GLN A 174 -1.98 24.06 -2.72
CA GLN A 174 -2.52 24.77 -1.56
C GLN A 174 -4.05 24.65 -1.46
N MET A 175 -4.75 24.62 -2.60
CA MET A 175 -6.18 24.35 -2.65
C MET A 175 -6.53 22.92 -2.24
N LEU A 176 -5.77 21.92 -2.69
CA LEU A 176 -5.98 20.53 -2.26
C LEU A 176 -5.79 20.41 -0.74
N ASP A 177 -4.74 21.02 -0.18
CA ASP A 177 -4.52 21.06 1.27
C ASP A 177 -5.64 21.80 2.03
N ALA A 178 -6.19 22.90 1.47
CA ALA A 178 -7.23 23.71 2.08
C ALA A 178 -8.64 23.09 2.04
N LEU A 179 -8.92 22.33 0.97
CA LEU A 179 -10.25 21.83 0.64
C LEU A 179 -10.44 20.39 1.07
N LEU A 180 -9.41 19.55 0.94
CA LEU A 180 -9.54 18.10 1.12
C LEU A 180 -9.02 17.60 2.47
N LEU A 181 -8.24 18.39 3.20
CA LEU A 181 -7.85 18.09 4.57
C LEU A 181 -8.78 18.78 5.58
N PRO A 182 -9.06 18.15 6.73
CA PRO A 182 -9.83 18.78 7.80
C PRO A 182 -9.16 20.05 8.30
N SER A 183 -9.97 21.07 8.61
CA SER A 183 -9.48 22.26 9.30
C SER A 183 -9.07 21.91 10.72
N LEU A 184 -7.80 22.09 11.06
CA LEU A 184 -7.31 21.85 12.41
C LEU A 184 -7.75 23.00 13.31
N THR A 185 -8.64 22.70 14.25
CA THR A 185 -9.01 23.65 15.31
C THR A 185 -7.99 23.52 16.43
N LEU A 186 -7.33 24.63 16.78
CA LEU A 186 -6.46 24.73 17.95
C LEU A 186 -7.27 24.43 19.22
N THR A 187 -7.30 23.15 19.62
CA THR A 187 -7.61 22.80 20.99
C THR A 187 -6.29 22.91 21.74
N PRO A 188 -6.13 23.83 22.72
CA PRO A 188 -4.92 23.87 23.51
C PRO A 188 -4.67 22.46 24.06
N PRO A 189 -3.43 21.92 23.94
CA PRO A 189 -3.15 20.58 24.40
C PRO A 189 -3.62 20.46 25.84
N ARG A 190 -4.51 19.49 26.09
CA ARG A 190 -4.96 19.19 27.45
C ARG A 190 -3.68 18.88 28.24
N GLN A 191 -3.31 19.76 29.18
CA GLN A 191 -2.11 19.59 29.98
C GLN A 191 -2.26 18.27 30.73
N THR A 192 -1.61 17.22 30.25
CA THR A 192 -1.46 15.99 31.00
C THR A 192 -0.61 16.35 32.22
N PRO A 193 -1.04 16.03 33.45
CA PRO A 193 -0.23 16.29 34.63
C PRO A 193 1.15 15.65 34.42
N ASP A 194 2.23 16.39 34.68
CA ASP A 194 3.56 15.82 34.72
C ASP A 194 3.61 14.84 35.90
N ILE A 195 3.42 13.56 35.59
CA ILE A 195 3.61 12.49 36.57
C ILE A 195 5.12 12.47 36.86
N PRO A 196 5.55 12.74 38.11
CA PRO A 196 6.96 12.75 38.45
C PRO A 196 7.58 11.38 38.19
N MET A 197 8.88 11.36 37.86
CA MET A 197 9.59 10.09 37.73
C MET A 197 9.59 9.33 39.06
N ASN A 198 9.44 8.00 39.00
CA ASN A 198 9.68 7.15 40.16
C ASN A 198 11.18 6.83 40.33
N ASP A 199 11.54 6.16 41.42
CA ASP A 199 12.94 5.87 41.73
C ASP A 199 13.61 4.96 40.69
N ALA A 200 12.89 3.97 40.15
CA ALA A 200 13.42 3.09 39.12
C ALA A 200 13.71 3.84 37.81
N GLN A 201 12.83 4.77 37.40
CA GLN A 201 13.04 5.64 36.24
C GLN A 201 14.24 6.57 36.46
N ARG A 202 14.36 7.18 37.66
CA ARG A 202 15.52 8.01 38.01
C ARG A 202 16.83 7.23 37.95
N GLN A 203 16.87 6.04 38.55
CA GLN A 203 18.06 5.16 38.53
C GLN A 203 18.45 4.79 37.10
N ALA A 204 17.48 4.42 36.26
CA ALA A 204 17.73 4.08 34.86
C ALA A 204 18.28 5.27 34.04
N ALA A 205 17.75 6.48 34.26
CA ALA A 205 18.24 7.70 33.62
C ALA A 205 19.65 8.12 34.12
N MET A 206 19.99 7.79 35.36
CA MET A 206 21.30 8.11 35.95
C MET A 206 22.38 7.06 35.70
N HIS A 207 22.07 5.93 35.05
CA HIS A 207 23.06 4.87 34.77
C HIS A 207 24.20 5.35 33.86
N ARG A 208 25.44 4.98 34.17
CA ARG A 208 26.69 5.33 33.44
C ARG A 208 27.61 4.12 33.33
N GLY A 209 28.60 4.18 32.43
CA GLY A 209 29.61 3.13 32.27
C GLY A 209 29.12 1.99 31.39
N ALA A 210 28.94 0.80 31.98
CA ALA A 210 28.59 -0.42 31.24
C ALA A 210 27.25 -0.34 30.49
N ALA A 211 27.09 -1.19 29.47
CA ALA A 211 25.88 -1.28 28.68
C ALA A 211 24.65 -1.46 29.56
N TYR A 212 23.55 -0.78 29.24
CA TYR A 212 22.32 -0.83 30.04
C TYR A 212 21.12 -1.17 29.18
N LEU A 213 20.36 -2.19 29.58
CA LEU A 213 19.06 -2.52 29.01
C LEU A 213 17.97 -2.21 30.02
N LEU A 214 17.16 -1.20 29.73
CA LEU A 214 15.93 -0.93 30.46
C LEU A 214 14.79 -1.77 29.89
N GLN A 215 14.40 -2.83 30.61
CA GLN A 215 13.20 -3.60 30.29
C GLN A 215 11.96 -2.89 30.80
N ALA A 216 11.11 -2.45 29.88
CA ALA A 216 10.00 -1.58 30.22
C ALA A 216 8.74 -1.93 29.42
N GLY A 217 7.77 -2.49 30.14
CA GLY A 217 6.48 -2.90 29.58
C GLY A 217 5.64 -1.73 29.04
N PRO A 218 4.50 -2.02 28.39
CA PRO A 218 3.59 -1.00 27.90
C PRO A 218 3.12 -0.08 29.04
N GLY A 219 3.07 1.23 28.78
CA GLY A 219 2.56 2.22 29.74
C GLY A 219 3.46 2.52 30.94
N THR A 220 4.69 2.03 30.97
CA THR A 220 5.62 2.20 32.11
C THR A 220 6.43 3.50 32.11
N GLY A 221 6.30 4.30 31.05
CA GLY A 221 7.03 5.57 30.91
C GLY A 221 8.38 5.49 30.21
N LYS A 222 8.62 4.47 29.36
CA LYS A 222 9.82 4.30 28.51
C LYS A 222 10.39 5.61 27.95
N THR A 223 9.56 6.32 27.18
CA THR A 223 9.93 7.56 26.50
C THR A 223 10.29 8.66 27.49
N ARG A 224 9.59 8.76 28.63
CA ARG A 224 9.92 9.73 29.69
C ARG A 224 11.30 9.45 30.27
N THR A 225 11.60 8.19 30.56
CA THR A 225 12.91 7.78 31.10
C THR A 225 14.04 8.04 30.12
N LEU A 226 13.83 7.78 28.82
CA LEU A 226 14.82 8.05 27.78
C LEU A 226 15.07 9.56 27.60
N VAL A 227 14.02 10.40 27.64
CA VAL A 227 14.19 11.86 27.62
C VAL A 227 14.98 12.34 28.84
N ALA A 228 14.62 11.88 30.04
CA ALA A 228 15.35 12.21 31.26
C ALA A 228 16.81 11.74 31.25
N ARG A 229 17.10 10.61 30.57
CA ARG A 229 18.47 10.12 30.36
C ARG A 229 19.29 11.10 29.54
N VAL A 230 18.72 11.64 28.46
CA VAL A 230 19.36 12.66 27.61
C VAL A 230 19.55 13.94 28.40
N GLU A 231 18.51 14.45 29.06
CA GLU A 231 18.61 15.67 29.89
C GLU A 231 19.72 15.55 30.93
N SER A 232 19.84 14.39 31.58
CA SER A 232 20.90 14.14 32.56
C SER A 232 22.32 14.13 31.94
N LEU A 233 22.51 13.75 30.67
CA LEU A 233 23.81 13.90 29.98
C LEU A 233 24.12 15.37 29.71
N LEU A 234 23.12 16.11 29.27
CA LEU A 234 23.26 17.53 28.95
C LEU A 234 23.59 18.34 30.21
N ASP A 235 22.99 17.98 31.35
CA ASP A 235 23.27 18.60 32.64
C ASP A 235 24.69 18.30 33.16
N GLU A 236 25.27 17.18 32.73
CA GLU A 236 26.67 16.83 32.98
C GLU A 236 27.65 17.51 32.00
N GLY A 237 27.15 18.31 31.06
CA GLY A 237 27.96 19.05 30.09
C GLY A 237 28.40 18.23 28.88
N VAL A 238 27.75 17.10 28.59
CA VAL A 238 28.00 16.33 27.35
C VAL A 238 27.52 17.15 26.16
N ASP A 239 28.39 17.33 25.15
CA ASP A 239 28.03 17.98 23.89
C ASP A 239 26.91 17.17 23.20
N PRO A 240 25.73 17.77 22.91
CA PRO A 240 24.63 17.09 22.23
C PRO A 240 25.05 16.37 20.94
N ARG A 241 26.03 16.92 20.20
CA ARG A 241 26.53 16.36 18.95
C ARG A 241 27.21 15.00 19.12
N ARG A 242 27.61 14.66 20.36
CA ARG A 242 28.23 13.39 20.72
C ARG A 242 27.24 12.33 21.21
N ILE A 243 25.94 12.61 21.14
CA ILE A 243 24.88 11.68 21.52
C ILE A 243 24.17 11.19 20.26
N LEU A 244 24.16 9.88 20.05
CA LEU A 244 23.46 9.21 18.96
C LEU A 244 22.19 8.53 19.50
N LEU A 245 21.00 9.00 19.10
CA LEU A 245 19.71 8.43 19.51
C LEU A 245 19.03 7.73 18.32
N LEU A 246 18.96 6.40 18.39
CA LEU A 246 18.40 5.54 17.37
C LEU A 246 17.02 5.02 17.79
N THR A 247 16.06 5.04 16.87
CA THR A 247 14.70 4.54 17.06
C THR A 247 14.30 3.59 15.94
N PHE A 248 13.23 2.81 16.15
CA PHE A 248 12.74 1.89 15.11
C PHE A 248 11.92 2.58 13.99
N SER A 249 11.31 3.75 14.26
CA SER A 249 10.40 4.41 13.30
C SER A 249 10.59 5.92 13.26
N ASN A 250 10.36 6.53 12.09
CA ASN A 250 10.44 7.99 11.90
C ASN A 250 9.50 8.73 12.86
N ARG A 251 8.32 8.17 13.14
CA ARG A 251 7.37 8.75 14.11
C ARG A 251 7.94 8.79 15.53
N ALA A 252 8.61 7.73 15.97
CA ALA A 252 9.26 7.70 17.29
C ALA A 252 10.42 8.71 17.34
N ALA A 253 11.24 8.80 16.30
CA ALA A 253 12.28 9.82 16.18
C ALA A 253 11.72 11.24 16.27
N ALA A 254 10.65 11.53 15.52
CA ALA A 254 9.99 12.84 15.53
C ALA A 254 9.40 13.19 16.91
N GLU A 255 8.74 12.23 17.56
CA GLU A 255 8.20 12.40 18.91
C GLU A 255 9.31 12.67 19.94
N MET A 256 10.45 11.96 19.83
CA MET A 256 11.60 12.18 20.70
C MET A 256 12.18 13.59 20.56
N VAL A 257 12.34 14.07 19.31
CA VAL A 257 12.78 15.44 19.03
C VAL A 257 11.78 16.46 19.59
N GLU A 258 10.47 16.29 19.35
CA GLU A 258 9.43 17.20 19.86
C GLU A 258 9.47 17.28 21.39
N ARG A 259 9.63 16.15 22.08
CA ARG A 259 9.70 16.11 23.55
C ARG A 259 10.93 16.81 24.10
N LEU A 260 12.10 16.57 23.52
CA LEU A 260 13.35 17.22 23.93
C LEU A 260 13.34 18.73 23.63
N ALA A 261 12.78 19.13 22.49
CA ALA A 261 12.73 20.54 22.08
C ALA A 261 11.89 21.42 23.03
N ARG A 262 10.93 20.83 23.77
CA ARG A 262 10.11 21.56 24.76
C ARG A 262 10.90 22.05 25.96
N THR A 263 11.96 21.35 26.36
CA THR A 263 12.78 21.70 27.54
C THR A 263 14.18 22.16 27.16
N ARG A 264 14.74 21.65 26.04
CA ARG A 264 16.12 21.88 25.59
C ARG A 264 16.17 22.06 24.05
N PRO A 265 15.65 23.17 23.49
CA PRO A 265 15.54 23.37 22.04
C PRO A 265 16.88 23.30 21.30
N ALA A 266 17.92 24.01 21.77
CA ALA A 266 19.24 24.01 21.14
C ALA A 266 19.90 22.61 21.14
N ALA A 267 19.77 21.86 22.23
CA ALA A 267 20.30 20.50 22.31
C ALA A 267 19.52 19.53 21.40
N ALA A 268 18.19 19.67 21.31
CA ALA A 268 17.37 18.85 20.44
C ALA A 268 17.70 19.04 18.95
N ALA A 269 18.12 20.25 18.55
CA ALA A 269 18.58 20.54 17.20
C ALA A 269 19.97 19.97 16.88
N ALA A 270 20.89 20.03 17.86
CA ALA A 270 22.27 19.56 17.68
C ALA A 270 22.47 18.04 17.83
N LEU A 271 21.57 17.37 18.55
CA LEU A 271 21.65 15.93 18.83
C LEU A 271 21.23 15.11 17.60
N TRP A 272 21.95 14.02 17.31
CA TRP A 272 21.57 13.12 16.22
C TRP A 272 20.41 12.22 16.67
N VAL A 273 19.20 12.44 16.14
CA VAL A 273 18.01 11.60 16.37
C VAL A 273 17.47 11.05 15.05
N GLY A 274 17.33 9.74 14.95
CA GLY A 274 16.81 9.11 13.73
C GLY A 274 16.57 7.62 13.85
N THR A 275 16.39 6.97 12.70
CA THR A 275 16.29 5.51 12.61
C THR A 275 17.62 4.89 12.20
N PHE A 276 17.79 3.57 12.41
CA PHE A 276 18.97 2.83 11.95
C PHE A 276 19.24 3.01 10.45
N HIS A 277 18.19 2.93 9.62
CA HIS A 277 18.30 3.09 8.17
C HIS A 277 18.74 4.50 7.78
N ARG A 278 18.26 5.52 8.47
CA ARG A 278 18.67 6.91 8.26
C ARG A 278 20.12 7.13 8.66
N PHE A 279 20.53 6.60 9.80
CA PHE A 279 21.92 6.65 10.24
C PHE A 279 22.85 5.98 9.24
N GLY A 280 22.46 4.81 8.74
CA GLY A 280 23.28 4.13 7.75
C GLY A 280 23.30 4.82 6.39
N LEU A 281 22.20 5.44 5.94
CA LEU A 281 22.24 6.28 4.74
C LEU A 281 23.19 7.48 4.91
N ASP A 282 23.17 8.13 6.09
CA ASP A 282 24.10 9.22 6.43
C ASP A 282 25.56 8.75 6.38
N VAL A 283 25.86 7.58 6.96
CA VAL A 283 27.19 6.96 6.89
C VAL A 283 27.59 6.65 5.44
N LEU A 284 26.68 6.09 4.63
CA LEU A 284 26.96 5.79 3.22
C LEU A 284 27.21 7.04 2.38
N ARG A 285 26.46 8.12 2.60
CA ARG A 285 26.69 9.41 1.93
C ARG A 285 28.02 10.03 2.35
N ARG A 286 28.33 10.04 3.65
CA ARG A 286 29.56 10.62 4.19
C ARG A 286 30.82 9.91 3.70
N PHE A 287 30.74 8.59 3.49
CA PHE A 287 31.86 7.77 3.07
C PHE A 287 31.64 7.12 1.70
N HIS A 288 30.90 7.80 0.80
CA HIS A 288 30.46 7.24 -0.48
C HIS A 288 31.61 6.73 -1.35
N ASP A 289 32.76 7.43 -1.34
CA ASP A 289 33.97 7.04 -2.06
C ASP A 289 34.53 5.69 -1.58
N GLN A 290 34.38 5.36 -0.30
CA GLN A 290 34.89 4.11 0.30
C GLN A 290 33.99 2.91 -0.01
N VAL A 291 32.76 3.15 -0.46
CA VAL A 291 31.76 2.12 -0.78
C VAL A 291 31.36 2.11 -2.25
N GLU A 292 32.10 2.83 -3.10
CA GLU A 292 31.88 2.94 -4.55
C GLU A 292 30.46 3.38 -4.92
N LEU A 293 29.92 4.35 -4.17
CA LEU A 293 28.59 4.93 -4.41
C LEU A 293 28.71 6.39 -4.86
N PRO A 294 27.72 6.91 -5.62
CA PRO A 294 27.53 8.34 -5.78
C PRO A 294 27.39 9.04 -4.42
N SER A 295 27.73 10.33 -4.35
CA SER A 295 27.60 11.14 -3.12
C SER A 295 26.16 11.22 -2.59
N ASP A 296 25.17 11.08 -3.48
CA ASP A 296 23.77 10.92 -3.13
C ASP A 296 23.18 9.66 -3.81
N PRO A 297 23.36 8.47 -3.23
CA PRO A 297 22.94 7.22 -3.86
C PRO A 297 21.41 7.10 -3.84
N ARG A 298 20.84 6.67 -4.97
CA ARG A 298 19.38 6.52 -5.08
C ARG A 298 18.90 5.28 -4.31
N LEU A 299 18.01 5.44 -3.33
CA LEU A 299 17.23 4.37 -2.72
C LEU A 299 16.12 3.86 -3.65
N MET A 300 16.09 2.56 -3.85
CA MET A 300 15.12 1.85 -4.68
C MET A 300 14.01 1.22 -3.82
N ASP A 301 12.76 1.28 -4.29
CA ASP A 301 11.65 0.55 -3.68
C ASP A 301 11.54 -0.91 -4.18
N ARG A 302 10.67 -1.71 -3.56
CA ARG A 302 10.52 -3.13 -3.91
C ARG A 302 9.97 -3.32 -5.33
N THR A 303 9.12 -2.40 -5.78
CA THR A 303 8.47 -2.47 -7.10
C THR A 303 9.50 -2.21 -8.19
N GLU A 304 10.34 -1.19 -8.00
CA GLU A 304 11.49 -0.90 -8.86
C GLU A 304 12.51 -2.04 -8.85
N ALA A 305 12.77 -2.67 -7.70
CA ALA A 305 13.67 -3.83 -7.61
C ALA A 305 13.16 -5.04 -8.40
N VAL A 306 11.84 -5.26 -8.42
CA VAL A 306 11.21 -6.27 -9.28
C VAL A 306 11.41 -5.91 -10.75
N GLU A 307 11.12 -4.67 -11.14
CA GLU A 307 11.28 -4.20 -12.53
C GLU A 307 12.74 -4.30 -13.03
N LEU A 308 13.70 -3.97 -12.17
CA LEU A 308 15.13 -4.08 -12.47
C LEU A 308 15.52 -5.54 -12.78
N LEU A 309 15.05 -6.48 -11.96
CA LEU A 309 15.34 -7.90 -12.13
C LEU A 309 14.57 -8.56 -13.27
N GLU A 310 13.37 -8.11 -13.61
CA GLU A 310 12.52 -8.69 -14.66
C GLU A 310 13.22 -8.85 -16.01
N SER A 311 14.09 -7.89 -16.36
CA SER A 311 14.85 -7.93 -17.62
C SER A 311 15.98 -8.98 -17.62
N ALA A 312 16.60 -9.23 -16.47
CA ALA A 312 17.74 -10.13 -16.31
C ALA A 312 17.30 -11.56 -15.95
N PHE A 313 16.18 -11.70 -15.24
CA PHE A 313 15.64 -12.97 -14.73
C PHE A 313 15.58 -14.08 -15.78
N PRO A 314 15.19 -13.81 -17.04
CA PRO A 314 15.19 -14.82 -18.08
C PRO A 314 16.55 -15.44 -18.41
N ARG A 315 17.60 -14.63 -18.31
CA ARG A 315 18.96 -15.00 -18.72
C ARG A 315 19.71 -15.77 -17.63
N LEU A 316 19.15 -15.86 -16.41
CA LEU A 316 19.79 -16.52 -15.27
C LEU A 316 19.72 -18.05 -15.32
N GLY A 317 18.95 -18.63 -16.25
CA GLY A 317 18.90 -20.08 -16.42
C GLY A 317 18.35 -20.85 -15.20
N LEU A 318 17.47 -20.21 -14.42
CA LEU A 318 16.86 -20.84 -13.24
C LEU A 318 16.04 -22.08 -13.66
N MET A 319 15.97 -23.08 -12.78
CA MET A 319 15.25 -24.32 -12.96
C MET A 319 14.04 -24.45 -12.02
N HIS A 320 14.21 -24.18 -10.72
CA HIS A 320 13.18 -24.38 -9.69
C HIS A 320 12.23 -23.20 -9.56
N TYR A 321 12.75 -21.97 -9.68
CA TYR A 321 11.98 -20.73 -9.61
C TYR A 321 11.75 -20.09 -10.97
N ARG A 322 11.93 -20.86 -12.03
CA ARG A 322 11.65 -20.41 -13.38
C ARG A 322 10.16 -20.18 -13.57
N ASP A 323 9.79 -18.95 -13.92
CA ASP A 323 8.42 -18.59 -14.28
C ASP A 323 8.40 -17.91 -15.65
N VAL A 324 7.99 -18.68 -16.67
CA VAL A 324 7.85 -18.18 -18.06
C VAL A 324 6.56 -17.37 -18.26
N TYR A 325 5.65 -17.36 -17.29
CA TYR A 325 4.38 -16.63 -17.36
C TYR A 325 4.57 -15.17 -16.99
N ASP A 326 5.02 -14.97 -15.75
CA ASP A 326 5.17 -13.68 -15.11
C ASP A 326 6.06 -13.84 -13.86
N PRO A 327 7.35 -13.46 -13.94
CA PRO A 327 8.27 -13.67 -12.84
C PRO A 327 8.09 -12.68 -11.70
N SER A 328 7.22 -11.66 -11.79
CA SER A 328 7.16 -10.56 -10.80
C SER A 328 6.99 -11.06 -9.36
N GLN A 329 6.10 -12.04 -9.13
CA GLN A 329 5.84 -12.55 -7.79
C GLN A 329 7.00 -13.41 -7.28
N VAL A 330 7.60 -14.23 -8.14
CA VAL A 330 8.75 -15.06 -7.78
C VAL A 330 9.96 -14.18 -7.45
N ILE A 331 10.21 -13.15 -8.26
CA ILE A 331 11.23 -12.13 -8.00
C ILE A 331 10.95 -11.45 -6.65
N ALA A 332 9.70 -11.05 -6.39
CA ALA A 332 9.33 -10.42 -5.13
C ALA A 332 9.57 -11.33 -3.92
N ASP A 333 9.31 -12.64 -4.04
CA ASP A 333 9.55 -13.64 -3.01
C ASP A 333 11.06 -13.84 -2.76
N MET A 334 11.86 -13.87 -3.82
CA MET A 334 13.33 -13.92 -3.72
C MET A 334 13.92 -12.65 -3.11
N LEU A 335 13.42 -11.48 -3.48
CA LEU A 335 13.80 -10.20 -2.87
C LEU A 335 13.48 -10.16 -1.37
N SER A 336 12.41 -10.83 -0.93
CA SER A 336 12.13 -11.01 0.52
C SER A 336 13.16 -11.89 1.20
N ALA A 337 13.61 -12.98 0.57
CA ALA A 337 14.71 -13.80 1.09
C ALA A 337 16.03 -13.04 1.14
N ILE A 338 16.34 -12.26 0.10
CA ILE A 338 17.50 -11.37 0.06
C ILE A 338 17.43 -10.34 1.18
N SER A 339 16.30 -9.65 1.34
CA SER A 339 16.12 -8.69 2.44
C SER A 339 16.34 -9.35 3.80
N ARG A 340 15.84 -10.58 3.99
CA ARG A 340 16.07 -11.33 5.23
C ARG A 340 17.54 -11.70 5.44
N ALA A 341 18.27 -12.04 4.37
CA ALA A 341 19.71 -12.27 4.45
C ALA A 341 20.46 -10.99 4.90
N LYS A 342 20.08 -9.83 4.37
CA LYS A 342 20.66 -8.53 4.78
C LYS A 342 20.38 -8.20 6.24
N ASP A 343 19.18 -8.52 6.74
CA ASP A 343 18.82 -8.38 8.16
C ASP A 343 19.74 -9.20 9.09
N GLU A 344 20.31 -10.31 8.60
CA GLU A 344 21.26 -11.18 9.31
C GLU A 344 22.74 -10.86 9.00
N VAL A 345 23.01 -9.83 8.20
CA VAL A 345 24.35 -9.48 7.69
C VAL A 345 24.98 -10.61 6.88
N VAL A 346 24.16 -11.21 6.00
CA VAL A 346 24.58 -12.21 5.02
C VAL A 346 24.53 -11.58 3.64
N ASP A 347 25.72 -11.38 3.06
CA ASP A 347 25.87 -10.95 1.67
C ASP A 347 25.67 -12.11 0.69
N ALA A 348 25.70 -11.80 -0.61
CA ALA A 348 25.45 -12.78 -1.66
C ALA A 348 26.46 -13.94 -1.66
N ALA A 349 27.74 -13.65 -1.38
CA ALA A 349 28.80 -14.66 -1.31
C ALA A 349 28.56 -15.62 -0.14
N ARG A 350 28.30 -15.10 1.07
CA ARG A 350 28.02 -15.92 2.24
C ARG A 350 26.72 -16.71 2.08
N TYR A 351 25.69 -16.13 1.47
CA TYR A 351 24.45 -16.85 1.17
C TYR A 351 24.73 -18.06 0.26
N ARG A 352 25.55 -17.87 -0.79
CA ARG A 352 25.97 -18.95 -1.68
C ARG A 352 26.74 -20.04 -0.94
N ASP A 353 27.65 -19.68 -0.05
CA ASP A 353 28.42 -20.65 0.74
C ASP A 353 27.53 -21.49 1.65
N LEU A 354 26.54 -20.87 2.31
CA LEU A 354 25.55 -21.59 3.13
C LEU A 354 24.72 -22.55 2.27
N ALA A 355 24.25 -22.09 1.11
CA ALA A 355 23.49 -22.93 0.17
C ALA A 355 24.32 -24.10 -0.39
N ARG A 356 25.63 -23.89 -0.66
CA ARG A 356 26.56 -24.98 -1.04
C ARG A 356 26.77 -25.97 0.09
N CYS A 357 26.97 -25.48 1.31
CA CYS A 357 27.10 -26.35 2.47
C CYS A 357 25.85 -27.24 2.64
N MET A 358 24.65 -26.67 2.53
CA MET A 358 23.41 -27.44 2.52
C MET A 358 23.42 -28.52 1.43
N HIS A 359 23.81 -28.15 0.20
CA HIS A 359 23.86 -29.09 -0.93
C HIS A 359 24.85 -30.23 -0.69
N ASP A 360 26.04 -29.93 -0.16
CA ASP A 360 27.09 -30.91 0.12
C ASP A 360 26.70 -31.87 1.27
N THR A 361 25.89 -31.40 2.22
CA THR A 361 25.37 -32.21 3.33
C THR A 361 24.05 -32.91 3.04
N ALA A 362 23.37 -32.56 1.94
CA ALA A 362 22.05 -33.07 1.62
C ALA A 362 22.12 -34.57 1.29
N THR A 363 21.27 -35.35 1.95
CA THR A 363 21.22 -36.82 1.77
C THR A 363 19.93 -37.28 1.12
N SER A 364 18.83 -36.55 1.33
CA SER A 364 17.53 -36.86 0.75
C SER A 364 17.24 -36.03 -0.51
N PRO A 365 16.40 -36.52 -1.45
CA PRO A 365 16.00 -35.73 -2.62
C PRO A 365 15.33 -34.40 -2.28
N GLU A 366 14.62 -34.33 -1.15
CA GLU A 366 13.97 -33.12 -0.66
C GLU A 366 14.99 -32.08 -0.17
N GLU A 367 16.03 -32.54 0.55
CA GLU A 367 17.15 -31.70 1.01
C GLU A 367 17.96 -31.17 -0.18
N ILE A 368 18.25 -32.03 -1.17
CA ILE A 368 18.98 -31.64 -2.38
C ILE A 368 18.19 -30.54 -3.11
N GLN A 369 16.90 -30.76 -3.35
CA GLN A 369 16.05 -29.77 -4.02
C GLN A 369 15.95 -28.45 -3.23
N ALA A 370 15.89 -28.51 -1.89
CA ALA A 370 15.89 -27.31 -1.06
C ALA A 370 17.21 -26.52 -1.19
N ALA A 371 18.34 -27.22 -1.24
CA ALA A 371 19.65 -26.61 -1.43
C ALA A 371 19.83 -26.02 -2.84
N GLU A 372 19.38 -26.72 -3.89
CA GLU A 372 19.38 -26.20 -5.27
C GLU A 372 18.53 -24.93 -5.40
N ARG A 373 17.35 -24.89 -4.76
CA ARG A 373 16.53 -23.68 -4.64
C ARG A 373 17.27 -22.54 -3.94
N ALA A 374 18.00 -22.82 -2.86
CA ALA A 374 18.81 -21.81 -2.18
C ALA A 374 19.95 -21.29 -3.08
N LEU A 375 20.58 -22.14 -3.89
CA LEU A 375 21.60 -21.74 -4.88
C LEU A 375 21.04 -20.84 -5.99
N GLU A 376 19.79 -21.05 -6.40
CA GLU A 376 19.11 -20.14 -7.33
C GLU A 376 18.89 -18.75 -6.71
N VAL A 377 18.42 -18.69 -5.46
CA VAL A 377 18.28 -17.42 -4.75
C VAL A 377 19.64 -16.71 -4.62
N ALA A 378 20.72 -17.45 -4.35
CA ALA A 378 22.07 -16.89 -4.31
C ALA A 378 22.48 -16.26 -5.66
N THR A 379 22.16 -16.93 -6.77
CA THR A 379 22.46 -16.44 -8.12
C THR A 379 21.68 -15.17 -8.47
N VAL A 380 20.41 -15.11 -8.05
CA VAL A 380 19.59 -13.89 -8.19
C VAL A 380 20.12 -12.77 -7.30
N TYR A 381 20.56 -13.08 -6.07
CA TYR A 381 21.13 -12.10 -5.14
C TYR A 381 22.39 -11.45 -5.73
N GLU A 382 23.33 -12.23 -6.27
CA GLU A 382 24.54 -11.70 -6.93
C GLU A 382 24.20 -10.80 -8.12
N THR A 383 23.28 -11.26 -8.98
CA THR A 383 22.82 -10.47 -10.13
C THR A 383 22.17 -9.16 -9.69
N TYR A 384 21.36 -9.22 -8.64
CA TYR A 384 20.68 -8.05 -8.09
C TYR A 384 21.65 -7.02 -7.52
N GLU A 385 22.67 -7.44 -6.76
CA GLU A 385 23.72 -6.53 -6.28
C GLU A 385 24.51 -5.90 -7.43
N GLU A 386 24.79 -6.66 -8.49
CA GLU A 386 25.48 -6.15 -9.67
C GLU A 386 24.65 -5.09 -10.42
N LEU A 387 23.38 -5.37 -10.69
CA LEU A 387 22.48 -4.42 -11.35
C LEU A 387 22.31 -3.13 -10.52
N LYS A 388 22.23 -3.24 -9.19
CA LYS A 388 22.16 -2.08 -8.31
C LYS A 388 23.44 -1.24 -8.36
N ARG A 389 24.60 -1.89 -8.36
CA ARG A 389 25.91 -1.23 -8.48
C ARG A 389 26.02 -0.47 -9.80
N GLN A 390 25.62 -1.08 -10.91
CA GLN A 390 25.58 -0.42 -12.23
C GLN A 390 24.64 0.79 -12.26
N ALA A 391 23.50 0.70 -11.56
CA ALA A 391 22.53 1.78 -11.45
C ALA A 391 22.87 2.84 -10.37
N GLY A 392 23.99 2.69 -9.64
CA GLY A 392 24.41 3.62 -8.58
C GLY A 392 23.39 3.77 -7.44
N CYS A 393 22.69 2.68 -7.12
CA CYS A 393 21.56 2.69 -6.21
C CYS A 393 21.70 1.67 -5.07
N VAL A 394 20.93 1.89 -4.01
CA VAL A 394 20.87 1.06 -2.81
C VAL A 394 19.42 0.65 -2.54
N ASP A 395 19.22 -0.43 -1.81
CA ASP A 395 17.90 -0.80 -1.27
C ASP A 395 17.83 -0.60 0.24
N PHE A 396 16.66 -0.86 0.82
CA PHE A 396 16.41 -0.63 2.25
C PHE A 396 17.31 -1.49 3.15
N GLY A 397 17.65 -2.72 2.74
CA GLY A 397 18.53 -3.60 3.53
C GLY A 397 19.99 -3.15 3.51
N ASP A 398 20.43 -2.55 2.40
CA ASP A 398 21.79 -2.00 2.26
C ASP A 398 22.07 -0.88 3.26
N LEU A 399 21.03 -0.14 3.66
CA LEU A 399 21.14 0.97 4.61
C LEU A 399 21.58 0.54 6.00
N VAL A 400 21.63 -0.75 6.32
CA VAL A 400 22.23 -1.24 7.57
C VAL A 400 23.35 -2.21 7.28
N LEU A 401 23.18 -3.11 6.30
CA LEU A 401 24.20 -4.09 5.92
C LEU A 401 25.53 -3.43 5.53
N ARG A 402 25.52 -2.46 4.60
CA ARG A 402 26.75 -1.86 4.07
C ARG A 402 27.50 -1.03 5.12
N PRO A 403 26.85 -0.20 5.97
CA PRO A 403 27.51 0.43 7.11
C PRO A 403 28.18 -0.58 8.05
N VAL A 404 27.54 -1.71 8.35
CA VAL A 404 28.16 -2.76 9.18
C VAL A 404 29.43 -3.28 8.52
N GLN A 405 29.35 -3.67 7.24
CA GLN A 405 30.51 -4.15 6.48
C GLN A 405 31.64 -3.11 6.43
N LEU A 406 31.31 -1.84 6.23
CA LEU A 406 32.28 -0.74 6.21
C LEU A 406 33.01 -0.60 7.56
N LEU A 407 32.28 -0.58 8.68
CA LEU A 407 32.88 -0.38 10.01
C LEU A 407 33.62 -1.62 10.53
N GLU A 408 33.21 -2.81 10.11
CA GLU A 408 33.92 -4.04 10.47
C GLU A 408 35.21 -4.22 9.66
N SER A 409 35.22 -3.79 8.39
CA SER A 409 36.40 -3.88 7.52
C SER A 409 37.38 -2.70 7.65
N ASN A 410 36.91 -1.52 8.08
CA ASN A 410 37.73 -0.31 8.20
C ASN A 410 37.82 0.19 9.65
N GLU A 411 38.90 -0.18 10.34
CA GLU A 411 39.15 0.20 11.73
C GLU A 411 39.27 1.72 11.93
N ALA A 412 39.89 2.45 11.00
CA ALA A 412 40.08 3.90 11.14
C ALA A 412 38.73 4.64 11.13
N LEU A 413 37.84 4.29 10.19
CA LEU A 413 36.50 4.86 10.13
C LEU A 413 35.66 4.48 11.34
N ARG A 414 35.77 3.23 11.79
CA ARG A 414 35.13 2.77 13.02
C ARG A 414 35.56 3.63 14.21
N LEU A 415 36.86 3.80 14.45
CA LEU A 415 37.39 4.63 15.53
C LEU A 415 36.93 6.09 15.42
N GLN A 416 36.87 6.65 14.21
CA GLN A 416 36.37 8.00 13.97
C GLN A 416 34.90 8.15 14.41
N LEU A 417 34.02 7.22 14.04
CA LEU A 417 32.62 7.27 14.47
C LEU A 417 32.45 6.99 15.97
N GLN A 418 33.26 6.09 16.53
CA GLN A 418 33.29 5.81 17.98
C GLN A 418 33.67 7.05 18.80
N GLN A 419 34.60 7.87 18.30
CA GLN A 419 35.01 9.15 18.89
C GLN A 419 34.01 10.27 18.65
N THR A 420 33.24 10.19 17.56
CA THR A 420 32.19 11.17 17.25
C THR A 420 31.03 10.99 18.23
N TYR A 421 30.61 9.76 18.49
CA TYR A 421 29.45 9.44 19.33
C TYR A 421 29.87 8.78 20.64
N ASP A 422 30.04 9.58 21.70
CA ASP A 422 30.40 9.10 23.04
C ASP A 422 29.28 8.24 23.65
N HIS A 423 28.01 8.63 23.44
CA HIS A 423 26.83 7.96 23.96
C HIS A 423 25.93 7.46 22.82
N VAL A 424 25.51 6.19 22.90
CA VAL A 424 24.55 5.60 21.96
C VAL A 424 23.31 5.17 22.72
N LEU A 425 22.16 5.74 22.35
CA LEU A 425 20.86 5.51 22.97
C LEU A 425 19.94 4.84 21.96
N VAL A 426 19.26 3.76 22.35
CA VAL A 426 18.37 3.01 21.44
C VAL A 426 16.98 2.84 22.05
N ASP A 427 15.96 3.29 21.34
CA ASP A 427 14.55 3.05 21.67
C ASP A 427 14.00 1.83 20.92
N GLU A 428 13.02 1.17 21.53
CA GLU A 428 12.35 -0.04 21.04
C GLU A 428 13.32 -1.15 20.58
N TYR A 429 14.32 -1.46 21.42
CA TYR A 429 15.38 -2.44 21.15
C TYR A 429 14.86 -3.84 20.79
N GLN A 430 13.62 -4.21 21.16
CA GLN A 430 13.02 -5.48 20.72
C GLN A 430 12.71 -5.56 19.22
N ASP A 431 12.63 -4.41 18.54
CA ASP A 431 12.24 -4.32 17.13
C ASP A 431 13.46 -4.21 16.20
N VAL A 432 14.68 -4.19 16.74
CA VAL A 432 15.91 -4.16 15.94
C VAL A 432 16.24 -5.54 15.38
N ASN A 433 16.73 -5.60 14.14
CA ASN A 433 17.23 -6.81 13.49
C ASN A 433 18.69 -7.09 13.89
N ARG A 434 19.26 -8.24 13.45
CA ARG A 434 20.63 -8.62 13.82
C ARG A 434 21.67 -7.68 13.22
N SER A 435 21.45 -7.17 12.01
CA SER A 435 22.32 -6.18 11.38
C SER A 435 22.44 -4.89 12.19
N SER A 436 21.34 -4.41 12.75
CA SER A 436 21.35 -3.26 13.66
C SER A 436 22.15 -3.54 14.94
N VAL A 437 22.04 -4.74 15.52
CA VAL A 437 22.86 -5.12 16.71
C VAL A 437 24.34 -5.19 16.36
N ARG A 438 24.71 -5.71 15.18
CA ARG A 438 26.10 -5.70 14.71
C ARG A 438 26.63 -4.29 14.49
N LEU A 439 25.79 -3.38 14.00
CA LEU A 439 26.15 -1.97 13.89
C LEU A 439 26.42 -1.35 15.26
N LEU A 440 25.58 -1.63 16.26
CA LEU A 440 25.82 -1.20 17.64
C LEU A 440 27.09 -1.81 18.23
N ASN A 441 27.36 -3.10 17.98
CA ASN A 441 28.62 -3.75 18.41
C ASN A 441 29.84 -3.09 17.73
N ALA A 442 29.76 -2.71 16.46
CA ALA A 442 30.84 -1.99 15.79
C ALA A 442 31.06 -0.59 16.39
N LEU A 443 29.99 0.10 16.81
CA LEU A 443 30.07 1.42 17.43
C LEU A 443 30.45 1.38 18.93
N LYS A 444 30.08 0.33 19.67
CA LYS A 444 30.32 0.20 21.11
C LYS A 444 30.66 -1.26 21.46
N PRO A 445 31.85 -1.77 21.06
CA PRO A 445 32.19 -3.19 21.18
C PRO A 445 32.26 -3.69 22.63
N ASP A 446 32.63 -2.82 23.57
CA ASP A 446 32.65 -3.10 25.01
C ASP A 446 31.32 -2.72 25.71
N GLY A 447 30.37 -2.18 24.96
CA GLY A 447 29.09 -1.70 25.48
C GLY A 447 29.18 -0.43 26.33
N THR A 448 30.35 0.20 26.47
CA THR A 448 30.51 1.41 27.27
C THR A 448 29.62 2.52 26.72
N HIS A 449 28.81 3.15 27.57
CA HIS A 449 27.87 4.22 27.22
C HIS A 449 26.76 3.83 26.24
N LEU A 450 26.54 2.53 26.01
CA LEU A 450 25.37 2.04 25.32
C LEU A 450 24.18 1.95 26.29
N TRP A 451 23.08 2.60 25.96
CA TRP A 451 21.84 2.53 26.74
C TRP A 451 20.68 2.21 25.82
N VAL A 452 19.98 1.11 26.08
CA VAL A 452 18.88 0.63 25.24
C VAL A 452 17.63 0.44 26.10
N VAL A 453 16.47 0.72 25.52
CA VAL A 453 15.17 0.46 26.15
C VAL A 453 14.32 -0.42 25.25
N GLY A 454 13.64 -1.40 25.83
CA GLY A 454 12.80 -2.29 25.05
C GLY A 454 12.00 -3.29 25.89
N ASP A 455 11.15 -4.05 25.22
CA ASP A 455 10.36 -5.13 25.81
C ASP A 455 10.18 -6.27 24.80
N GLY A 456 10.79 -7.43 25.08
CA GLY A 456 10.73 -8.59 24.21
C GLY A 456 9.30 -9.08 23.93
N LYS A 457 8.34 -8.78 24.80
CA LYS A 457 6.92 -9.14 24.64
C LYS A 457 6.18 -8.25 23.63
N GLN A 458 6.82 -7.18 23.17
CA GLN A 458 6.28 -6.28 22.15
C GLN A 458 6.97 -6.45 20.78
N SER A 459 7.85 -7.45 20.60
CA SER A 459 8.51 -7.71 19.31
C SER A 459 7.49 -8.26 18.30
N ILE A 460 7.03 -7.40 17.38
CA ILE A 460 5.96 -7.72 16.40
C ILE A 460 6.36 -7.40 14.95
N TYR A 461 7.62 -7.05 14.70
CA TYR A 461 8.12 -6.72 13.35
C TYR A 461 9.04 -7.82 12.81
N ARG A 462 8.71 -9.09 13.06
CA ARG A 462 9.58 -10.23 12.68
C ARG A 462 9.83 -10.30 11.18
N PHE A 463 8.81 -9.93 10.39
CA PHE A 463 8.90 -9.81 8.94
C PHE A 463 9.95 -8.78 8.44
N ARG A 464 10.51 -7.95 9.35
CA ARG A 464 11.63 -7.02 9.10
C ARG A 464 12.92 -7.43 9.85
N GLY A 465 13.08 -8.71 10.19
CA GLY A 465 14.30 -9.16 10.89
C GLY A 465 14.27 -9.01 12.41
N ALA A 466 13.29 -8.31 12.99
CA ALA A 466 13.21 -8.09 14.43
C ALA A 466 13.13 -9.41 15.20
N SER A 467 13.85 -9.49 16.32
CA SER A 467 13.85 -10.69 17.15
C SER A 467 14.05 -10.38 18.63
N SER A 468 13.18 -10.93 19.48
CA SER A 468 13.39 -10.90 20.93
C SER A 468 14.67 -11.61 21.37
N PHE A 469 15.26 -12.43 20.48
CA PHE A 469 16.55 -13.09 20.69
C PHE A 469 17.65 -12.06 21.04
N ASN A 470 17.58 -10.86 20.46
CA ASN A 470 18.52 -9.77 20.76
C ASN A 470 18.43 -9.31 22.22
N ILE A 471 17.23 -9.35 22.82
CA ILE A 471 17.04 -9.02 24.24
C ILE A 471 17.59 -10.12 25.15
N SER A 472 17.42 -11.39 24.79
CA SER A 472 17.93 -12.50 25.61
C SER A 472 19.46 -12.61 25.63
N ARG A 473 20.14 -12.10 24.59
CA ARG A 473 21.61 -12.12 24.49
C ARG A 473 22.29 -10.96 25.19
N PHE A 474 21.55 -9.87 25.44
CA PHE A 474 22.09 -8.65 26.02
C PHE A 474 22.67 -8.92 27.42
N GLY A 475 23.89 -8.44 27.67
CA GLY A 475 24.59 -8.62 28.95
C GLY A 475 25.35 -9.94 29.07
N HIS A 476 25.16 -10.88 28.13
CA HIS A 476 25.80 -12.18 28.12
C HIS A 476 26.69 -12.37 26.89
N GLU A 477 26.08 -12.50 25.72
CA GLU A 477 26.79 -12.73 24.46
C GLU A 477 26.95 -11.44 23.67
N ASP A 478 25.93 -10.59 23.65
CA ASP A 478 26.01 -9.23 23.13
C ASP A 478 26.21 -8.27 24.31
N PHE A 479 27.20 -7.39 24.21
CA PHE A 479 27.63 -6.46 25.27
C PHE A 479 27.85 -7.15 26.64
N PRO A 480 28.84 -8.07 26.76
CA PRO A 480 29.11 -8.80 27.99
C PRO A 480 29.33 -7.87 29.19
N GLY A 481 28.70 -8.18 30.33
CA GLY A 481 28.75 -7.33 31.54
C GLY A 481 27.71 -6.21 31.57
N GLY A 482 26.80 -6.17 30.60
CA GLY A 482 25.66 -5.26 30.59
C GLY A 482 24.72 -5.46 31.79
N VAL A 483 24.12 -4.35 32.24
CA VAL A 483 23.20 -4.28 33.38
C VAL A 483 21.76 -4.20 32.87
N ILE A 484 20.85 -4.93 33.51
CA ILE A 484 19.43 -4.94 33.15
C ILE A 484 18.61 -4.28 34.27
N GLY A 485 17.87 -3.23 33.93
CA GLY A 485 16.89 -2.58 34.80
C GLY A 485 15.46 -2.91 34.41
N TYR A 486 14.50 -2.70 35.33
CA TYR A 486 13.09 -3.04 35.11
C TYR A 486 12.16 -1.89 35.51
N LEU A 487 11.14 -1.62 34.70
CA LEU A 487 9.99 -0.78 35.07
C LEU A 487 8.73 -1.63 35.19
N THR A 488 8.11 -1.64 36.37
CA THR A 488 6.94 -2.47 36.69
C THR A 488 5.63 -1.69 36.82
N GLN A 489 5.69 -0.38 37.06
CA GLN A 489 4.51 0.46 37.29
C GLN A 489 3.91 0.94 35.95
N ASN A 490 2.63 0.64 35.70
CA ASN A 490 1.87 1.03 34.52
C ASN A 490 0.99 2.26 34.81
N TYR A 491 1.21 3.34 34.06
CA TYR A 491 0.48 4.61 34.18
C TYR A 491 -0.66 4.78 33.16
N ARG A 492 -0.84 3.81 32.26
CA ARG A 492 -1.75 3.90 31.10
C ARG A 492 -3.13 3.35 31.42
N SER A 493 -3.18 2.11 31.88
CA SER A 493 -4.36 1.25 31.89
C SER A 493 -4.90 1.10 33.31
N VAL A 494 -6.21 0.92 33.44
CA VAL A 494 -6.83 0.52 34.71
C VAL A 494 -6.33 -0.87 35.15
N ARG A 495 -6.52 -1.17 36.43
CA ARG A 495 -6.04 -2.43 37.05
C ARG A 495 -6.53 -3.67 36.30
N GLU A 496 -7.82 -3.72 35.96
CA GLU A 496 -8.47 -4.87 35.34
C GLU A 496 -7.81 -5.24 34.01
N ILE A 497 -7.50 -4.25 33.17
CA ILE A 497 -6.84 -4.45 31.88
C ILE A 497 -5.37 -4.85 32.09
N THR A 498 -4.69 -4.20 33.05
CA THR A 498 -3.28 -4.47 33.37
C THR A 498 -3.08 -5.90 33.86
N ASP A 499 -3.96 -6.36 34.74
CA ASP A 499 -3.96 -7.73 35.25
C ASP A 499 -4.24 -8.75 34.14
N THR A 500 -5.18 -8.46 33.23
CA THR A 500 -5.51 -9.34 32.09
C THR A 500 -4.31 -9.57 31.17
N PHE A 501 -3.67 -8.51 30.66
CA PHE A 501 -2.52 -8.72 29.76
C PHE A 501 -1.27 -9.19 30.51
N SER A 502 -1.12 -8.87 31.80
CA SER A 502 0.01 -9.37 32.62
C SER A 502 -0.11 -10.86 32.91
N THR A 503 -1.33 -11.35 33.16
CA THR A 503 -1.62 -12.79 33.28
C THR A 503 -1.24 -13.53 32.00
N PHE A 504 -1.65 -12.99 30.84
CA PHE A 504 -1.26 -13.55 29.55
C PHE A 504 0.26 -13.58 29.34
N ALA A 505 0.93 -12.49 29.71
CA ALA A 505 2.37 -12.30 29.57
C ALA A 505 3.22 -13.27 30.40
N ALA A 506 2.69 -13.82 31.49
CA ALA A 506 3.40 -14.79 32.32
C ALA A 506 3.67 -16.13 31.61
N GLY A 507 2.84 -16.49 30.64
CA GLY A 507 2.97 -17.73 29.86
C GLY A 507 3.47 -17.52 28.42
N MET A 508 3.95 -16.33 28.07
CA MET A 508 4.47 -16.06 26.72
C MET A 508 5.84 -16.70 26.51
N ARG A 509 6.09 -17.18 25.29
CA ARG A 509 7.41 -17.65 24.84
C ARG A 509 8.42 -16.51 24.72
N ALA A 510 7.92 -15.30 24.48
CA ALA A 510 8.73 -14.09 24.37
C ALA A 510 9.00 -13.41 25.71
N GLY A 511 10.24 -12.95 25.91
CA GLY A 511 10.65 -12.11 27.03
C GLY A 511 10.94 -12.88 28.33
N GLY A 512 11.59 -12.20 29.29
CA GLY A 512 12.02 -12.80 30.56
C GLY A 512 10.89 -13.00 31.59
N THR A 513 11.27 -13.54 32.75
CA THR A 513 10.38 -13.94 33.87
C THR A 513 9.68 -12.78 34.58
N HIS A 514 10.20 -11.55 34.49
CA HIS A 514 9.60 -10.35 35.06
C HIS A 514 8.52 -9.78 34.12
N SER A 515 7.30 -10.34 34.20
CA SER A 515 6.19 -10.05 33.28
C SER A 515 5.01 -9.31 33.89
N ARG A 516 4.93 -9.23 35.21
CA ARG A 516 3.79 -8.63 35.92
C ARG A 516 3.98 -7.12 36.07
N LEU A 517 3.01 -6.35 35.57
CA LEU A 517 2.93 -4.91 35.80
C LEU A 517 1.92 -4.59 36.90
N GLU A 518 2.16 -3.48 37.59
CA GLU A 518 1.27 -2.94 38.63
C GLU A 518 0.62 -1.66 38.12
N ALA A 519 -0.71 -1.61 38.12
CA ALA A 519 -1.44 -0.42 37.69
C ALA A 519 -1.35 0.71 38.72
N ASP A 520 -0.89 1.88 38.29
CA ASP A 520 -0.93 3.13 39.04
C ASP A 520 -2.35 3.72 39.07
N ARG A 521 -3.12 3.47 38.00
CA ARG A 521 -4.52 3.90 37.92
C ARG A 521 -5.40 3.05 38.81
N ALA A 522 -6.36 3.69 39.47
CA ALA A 522 -7.37 3.00 40.28
C ALA A 522 -8.18 1.99 39.46
N SER A 523 -8.65 0.95 40.15
CA SER A 523 -9.59 -0.02 39.61
C SER A 523 -10.90 0.67 39.19
N CYS A 524 -11.43 0.32 38.02
CA CYS A 524 -12.72 0.81 37.55
C CYS A 524 -13.88 -0.13 37.91
N GLY A 525 -13.58 -1.34 38.40
CA GLY A 525 -14.55 -2.38 38.76
C GLY A 525 -15.19 -3.09 37.57
N ILE A 526 -14.74 -2.80 36.34
CA ILE A 526 -15.30 -3.35 35.10
C ILE A 526 -14.29 -4.27 34.45
N SER A 527 -14.57 -5.58 34.45
CA SER A 527 -13.73 -6.58 33.78
C SER A 527 -13.79 -6.45 32.26
N PRO A 528 -12.71 -6.83 31.53
CA PRO A 528 -12.79 -6.98 30.08
C PRO A 528 -13.89 -7.95 29.64
N GLU A 529 -14.46 -7.72 28.46
CA GLU A 529 -15.63 -8.47 27.95
C GLU A 529 -15.26 -9.31 26.71
N LEU A 530 -15.68 -10.57 26.68
CA LEU A 530 -15.74 -11.39 25.47
C LEU A 530 -17.19 -11.41 24.96
N ARG A 531 -17.42 -10.80 23.81
CA ARG A 531 -18.73 -10.77 23.15
C ARG A 531 -18.81 -11.87 22.08
N LEU A 532 -19.74 -12.79 22.29
CA LEU A 532 -19.98 -13.97 21.47
C LEU A 532 -21.23 -13.78 20.61
N VAL A 533 -21.08 -13.89 19.29
CA VAL A 533 -22.19 -13.86 18.33
C VAL A 533 -22.46 -15.25 17.75
N ALA A 534 -23.69 -15.49 17.26
CA ALA A 534 -24.05 -16.76 16.67
C ALA A 534 -23.21 -17.10 15.42
N THR A 535 -23.08 -16.15 14.49
CA THR A 535 -22.32 -16.31 13.24
C THR A 535 -21.39 -15.12 13.00
N GLY A 536 -20.35 -15.34 12.18
CA GLY A 536 -19.37 -14.29 11.86
C GLY A 536 -19.99 -13.02 11.26
N GLU A 537 -21.03 -13.14 10.44
CA GLU A 537 -21.75 -12.04 9.79
C GLU A 537 -22.41 -11.06 10.78
N LEU A 538 -22.72 -11.52 11.99
CA LEU A 538 -23.32 -10.68 13.04
C LEU A 538 -22.27 -9.87 13.82
N THR A 539 -20.97 -10.09 13.59
CA THR A 539 -19.90 -9.45 14.36
C THR A 539 -19.92 -7.94 14.20
N SER A 540 -20.09 -7.45 12.97
CA SER A 540 -20.05 -6.01 12.64
C SER A 540 -21.25 -5.27 13.23
N ALA A 541 -22.42 -5.90 13.23
CA ALA A 541 -23.60 -5.37 13.89
C ALA A 541 -23.43 -5.29 15.42
N ALA A 542 -22.93 -6.36 16.06
CA ALA A 542 -22.65 -6.36 17.50
C ALA A 542 -21.58 -5.33 17.90
N LEU A 543 -20.58 -5.12 17.02
CA LEU A 543 -19.53 -4.13 17.22
C LEU A 543 -20.08 -2.70 17.07
N ALA A 544 -20.91 -2.43 16.06
CA ALA A 544 -21.58 -1.13 15.87
C ALA A 544 -22.46 -0.75 17.06
N GLU A 545 -23.27 -1.69 17.56
CA GLU A 545 -24.13 -1.45 18.74
C GLU A 545 -23.32 -1.13 19.99
N ASN A 546 -22.22 -1.85 20.23
CA ASN A 546 -21.38 -1.56 21.39
C ASN A 546 -20.66 -0.21 21.28
N ILE A 547 -20.21 0.15 20.07
CA ILE A 547 -19.62 1.46 19.83
C ILE A 547 -20.60 2.58 20.17
N ASP A 548 -21.86 2.46 19.72
CA ASP A 548 -22.88 3.45 20.01
C ASP A 548 -23.30 3.43 21.50
N GLN A 549 -23.33 2.26 22.13
CA GLN A 549 -23.55 2.13 23.58
C GLN A 549 -22.48 2.91 24.38
N LEU A 550 -21.20 2.79 24.00
CA LEU A 550 -20.12 3.53 24.65
C LEU A 550 -20.16 5.02 24.33
N ARG A 551 -20.63 5.39 23.14
CA ARG A 551 -20.91 6.78 22.79
C ARG A 551 -21.95 7.40 23.70
N GLN A 552 -23.06 6.70 23.93
CA GLN A 552 -24.09 7.13 24.86
C GLN A 552 -23.59 7.18 26.31
N ALA A 553 -22.59 6.35 26.66
CA ALA A 553 -21.91 6.38 27.95
C ALA A 553 -20.83 7.48 28.08
N GLY A 554 -20.62 8.31 27.05
CA GLY A 554 -19.76 9.48 27.09
C GLY A 554 -18.40 9.36 26.40
N TYR A 555 -18.08 8.22 25.76
CA TYR A 555 -16.86 8.08 24.94
C TYR A 555 -17.11 8.61 23.52
N GLN A 556 -16.30 9.54 23.03
CA GLN A 556 -16.46 10.01 21.64
C GLN A 556 -16.08 8.92 20.64
N TYR A 557 -16.45 9.05 19.36
CA TYR A 557 -16.06 8.03 18.38
C TYR A 557 -14.53 7.96 18.25
N ARG A 558 -13.85 9.11 18.30
CA ARG A 558 -12.37 9.18 18.27
C ARG A 558 -11.66 8.54 19.46
N ASP A 559 -12.37 8.27 20.56
CA ASP A 559 -11.86 7.61 21.76
C ASP A 559 -11.87 6.07 21.63
N GLN A 560 -12.50 5.54 20.56
CA GLN A 560 -12.71 4.13 20.33
C GLN A 560 -11.89 3.64 19.14
N ALA A 561 -11.19 2.51 19.31
CA ALA A 561 -10.40 1.88 18.26
C ALA A 561 -10.82 0.42 18.04
N VAL A 562 -10.89 0.02 16.77
CA VAL A 562 -11.12 -1.36 16.33
C VAL A 562 -9.82 -1.93 15.77
N LEU A 563 -9.33 -3.00 16.40
CA LEU A 563 -8.08 -3.66 16.05
C LEU A 563 -8.33 -5.02 15.40
N CYS A 564 -7.57 -5.31 14.35
CA CYS A 564 -7.54 -6.60 13.66
C CYS A 564 -6.11 -6.98 13.26
N ARG A 565 -5.88 -8.26 12.93
CA ARG A 565 -4.58 -8.71 12.44
C ARG A 565 -4.26 -8.26 11.01
N GLY A 566 -5.25 -8.34 10.11
CA GLY A 566 -5.07 -8.11 8.67
C GLY A 566 -5.89 -6.93 8.14
N ASN A 567 -5.36 -6.26 7.12
CA ASN A 567 -6.03 -5.12 6.49
C ASN A 567 -7.33 -5.49 5.75
N ASP A 568 -7.42 -6.71 5.23
CA ASP A 568 -8.56 -7.15 4.43
C ASP A 568 -9.80 -7.20 5.31
N LYS A 569 -9.65 -7.74 6.54
CA LYS A 569 -10.73 -7.75 7.54
C LYS A 569 -11.10 -6.35 8.01
N LEU A 570 -10.13 -5.44 8.14
CA LEU A 570 -10.42 -4.03 8.46
C LEU A 570 -11.20 -3.34 7.33
N SER A 571 -10.89 -3.66 6.07
CA SER A 571 -11.57 -3.09 4.92
C SER A 571 -13.02 -3.55 4.82
N GLU A 572 -13.27 -4.83 5.13
CA GLU A 572 -14.62 -5.38 5.27
C GLU A 572 -15.37 -4.70 6.44
N LEU A 573 -14.78 -4.69 7.65
CA LEU A 573 -15.39 -4.08 8.83
C LEU A 573 -15.67 -2.59 8.64
N GLY A 574 -14.76 -1.84 8.01
CA GLY A 574 -14.94 -0.40 7.75
C GLY A 574 -16.16 -0.14 6.88
N GLN A 575 -16.28 -0.84 5.75
CA GLN A 575 -17.44 -0.74 4.86
C GLN A 575 -18.75 -1.12 5.58
N GLU A 576 -18.72 -2.17 6.39
CA GLU A 576 -19.91 -2.62 7.12
C GLU A 576 -20.31 -1.64 8.22
N LEU A 577 -19.36 -1.07 8.96
CA LEU A 577 -19.61 -0.07 10.00
C LEU A 577 -20.16 1.24 9.42
N GLU A 578 -19.61 1.72 8.31
CA GLU A 578 -20.15 2.89 7.60
C GLU A 578 -21.60 2.66 7.17
N ARG A 579 -21.91 1.45 6.65
CA ARG A 579 -23.27 1.08 6.24
C ARG A 579 -24.23 0.89 7.41
N LEU A 580 -23.71 0.67 8.61
CA LEU A 580 -24.45 0.65 9.87
C LEU A 580 -24.53 2.04 10.53
N GLY A 581 -24.01 3.09 9.89
CA GLY A 581 -24.08 4.48 10.36
C GLY A 581 -22.99 4.87 11.36
N ILE A 582 -21.96 4.05 11.54
CA ILE A 582 -20.81 4.36 12.40
C ILE A 582 -19.75 5.11 11.58
N PRO A 583 -19.37 6.35 11.96
CA PRO A 583 -18.28 7.05 11.30
C PRO A 583 -16.95 6.35 11.60
N VAL A 584 -16.25 5.92 10.57
CA VAL A 584 -14.94 5.26 10.69
C VAL A 584 -13.85 6.10 10.05
N LEU A 585 -12.66 6.06 10.63
CA LEU A 585 -11.47 6.66 10.07
C LEU A 585 -10.52 5.55 9.60
N PHE A 586 -10.66 5.18 8.33
CA PHE A 586 -9.87 4.15 7.67
C PHE A 586 -9.86 4.30 6.15
N LEU A 587 -8.67 4.48 5.58
CA LEU A 587 -8.50 4.59 4.12
C LEU A 587 -8.64 3.24 3.41
N GLY A 588 -8.22 2.13 4.02
CA GLY A 588 -8.13 0.85 3.32
C GLY A 588 -7.14 0.90 2.17
N SER A 589 -7.29 0.02 1.17
CA SER A 589 -6.49 0.15 -0.06
C SER A 589 -6.94 1.40 -0.82
N LEU A 590 -6.03 2.36 -0.95
CA LEU A 590 -6.30 3.65 -1.60
C LEU A 590 -6.87 3.46 -3.01
N PHE A 591 -6.29 2.54 -3.79
CA PHE A 591 -6.67 2.29 -5.18
C PHE A 591 -7.96 1.48 -5.35
N GLU A 592 -8.49 0.90 -4.28
CA GLU A 592 -9.78 0.21 -4.31
C GLU A 592 -10.96 1.11 -3.92
N ARG A 593 -10.69 2.28 -3.33
CA ARG A 593 -11.73 3.26 -2.99
C ARG A 593 -12.47 3.77 -4.23
N GLN A 594 -13.75 4.09 -4.06
CA GLN A 594 -14.62 4.45 -5.18
C GLN A 594 -14.16 5.76 -5.81
N GLU A 595 -13.91 6.77 -5.01
CA GLU A 595 -13.43 8.08 -5.43
C GLU A 595 -12.10 8.02 -6.20
N VAL A 596 -11.18 7.13 -5.82
CA VAL A 596 -9.91 6.95 -6.53
C VAL A 596 -10.12 6.23 -7.85
N LYS A 597 -10.96 5.20 -7.87
CA LYS A 597 -11.34 4.53 -9.12
C LYS A 597 -12.09 5.46 -10.08
N ASP A 598 -12.89 6.40 -9.58
CA ASP A 598 -13.55 7.43 -10.39
C ASP A 598 -12.50 8.29 -11.10
N LEU A 599 -11.49 8.76 -10.37
CA LEU A 599 -10.40 9.56 -10.95
C LEU A 599 -9.56 8.78 -11.96
N VAL A 600 -9.22 7.51 -11.66
CA VAL A 600 -8.46 6.67 -12.61
C VAL A 600 -9.30 6.32 -13.85
N ALA A 601 -10.59 6.05 -13.68
CA ALA A 601 -11.51 5.81 -14.81
C ALA A 601 -11.74 7.07 -15.65
N PHE A 602 -11.67 8.26 -15.04
CA PHE A 602 -11.70 9.51 -15.78
C PHE A 602 -10.45 9.67 -16.64
N LEU A 603 -9.27 9.44 -16.06
CA LEU A 603 -8.00 9.47 -16.81
C LEU A 603 -7.98 8.46 -17.95
N SER A 604 -8.55 7.26 -17.75
CA SER A 604 -8.54 6.23 -18.78
C SER A 604 -9.28 6.66 -20.05
N LEU A 605 -10.26 7.57 -19.97
CA LEU A 605 -10.97 8.12 -21.14
C LEU A 605 -10.05 8.83 -22.15
N LEU A 606 -8.90 9.34 -21.72
CA LEU A 606 -7.92 9.99 -22.59
C LEU A 606 -7.05 8.99 -23.36
N THR A 607 -7.05 7.72 -22.96
CA THR A 607 -6.18 6.66 -23.52
C THR A 607 -6.95 5.49 -24.12
N ASP A 608 -8.18 5.25 -23.64
CA ASP A 608 -9.01 4.13 -24.04
C ASP A 608 -9.93 4.51 -25.23
N ARG A 609 -9.69 3.86 -26.38
CA ARG A 609 -10.49 4.02 -27.60
C ARG A 609 -11.95 3.61 -27.43
N ARG A 610 -12.24 2.69 -26.51
CA ARG A 610 -13.61 2.21 -26.24
C ARG A 610 -14.28 2.99 -25.12
N ALA A 611 -13.57 3.95 -24.51
CA ALA A 611 -14.06 4.79 -23.43
C ALA A 611 -14.75 4.00 -22.31
N MET A 612 -14.22 2.83 -21.93
CA MET A 612 -14.85 1.93 -20.95
C MET A 612 -15.13 2.63 -19.61
N GLY A 613 -14.30 3.62 -19.26
CA GLY A 613 -14.49 4.49 -18.10
C GLY A 613 -15.85 5.17 -18.04
N LEU A 614 -16.54 5.39 -19.17
CA LEU A 614 -17.83 6.08 -19.24
C LEU A 614 -18.91 5.41 -18.37
N VAL A 615 -18.93 4.08 -18.23
CA VAL A 615 -19.90 3.41 -17.33
C VAL A 615 -19.77 3.90 -15.91
N ARG A 616 -18.54 4.10 -15.46
CA ARG A 616 -18.27 4.56 -14.10
C ARG A 616 -18.48 6.06 -13.98
N ILE A 617 -17.99 6.85 -14.94
CA ILE A 617 -18.12 8.31 -14.95
C ILE A 617 -19.57 8.76 -15.08
N ALA A 618 -20.42 8.00 -15.76
CA ALA A 618 -21.87 8.23 -15.83
C ALA A 618 -22.59 8.09 -14.48
N CYS A 619 -21.94 7.52 -13.45
CA CYS A 619 -22.45 7.51 -12.07
C CYS A 619 -22.03 8.74 -11.27
N TRP A 620 -21.09 9.55 -11.79
CA TRP A 620 -20.62 10.76 -11.14
C TRP A 620 -21.70 11.84 -11.28
N PRO A 621 -22.21 12.44 -10.19
CA PRO A 621 -23.29 13.44 -10.26
C PRO A 621 -23.16 14.51 -11.34
N GLU A 622 -21.95 15.04 -11.56
CA GLU A 622 -21.61 16.08 -12.53
C GLU A 622 -21.76 15.60 -14.00
N PHE A 623 -21.69 14.29 -14.24
CA PHE A 623 -21.72 13.66 -15.57
C PHE A 623 -22.80 12.57 -15.65
N ALA A 624 -23.83 12.67 -14.81
CA ALA A 624 -24.83 11.61 -14.67
C ALA A 624 -25.53 11.35 -16.00
N MET A 625 -25.40 10.11 -16.49
CA MET A 625 -26.05 9.64 -17.72
C MET A 625 -26.87 8.39 -17.42
N SER A 626 -27.92 8.16 -18.20
CA SER A 626 -28.65 6.89 -18.10
C SER A 626 -27.80 5.76 -18.71
N LEU A 627 -28.08 4.52 -18.31
CA LEU A 627 -27.39 3.37 -18.89
C LEU A 627 -27.62 3.25 -20.41
N GLU A 628 -28.81 3.60 -20.89
CA GLU A 628 -29.19 3.62 -22.30
C GLU A 628 -28.27 4.56 -23.10
N ASP A 629 -28.06 5.78 -22.61
CA ASP A 629 -27.19 6.77 -23.24
C ASP A 629 -25.73 6.28 -23.30
N VAL A 630 -25.23 5.68 -22.21
CA VAL A 630 -23.88 5.09 -22.18
C VAL A 630 -23.73 3.97 -23.20
N VAL A 631 -24.74 3.10 -23.34
CA VAL A 631 -24.75 2.02 -24.33
C VAL A 631 -24.73 2.58 -25.75
N GLN A 632 -25.52 3.62 -26.06
CA GLN A 632 -25.51 4.27 -27.37
C GLN A 632 -24.12 4.84 -27.72
N ALA A 633 -23.43 5.44 -26.75
CA ALA A 633 -22.06 5.91 -26.95
C ALA A 633 -21.11 4.75 -27.31
N PHE A 634 -21.23 3.61 -26.62
CA PHE A 634 -20.42 2.43 -26.90
C PHE A 634 -20.71 1.76 -28.24
N GLU A 635 -21.98 1.72 -28.65
CA GLU A 635 -22.37 1.23 -29.96
C GLU A 635 -21.71 2.05 -31.07
N HIS A 636 -21.76 3.37 -30.96
CA HIS A 636 -21.13 4.27 -31.91
C HIS A 636 -19.60 4.08 -31.97
N LEU A 637 -18.90 4.14 -30.83
CA LEU A 637 -17.43 3.99 -30.77
C LEU A 637 -16.93 2.67 -31.35
N ARG A 638 -17.71 1.61 -31.18
CA ARG A 638 -17.38 0.29 -31.71
C ARG A 638 -17.51 0.22 -33.23
N THR A 639 -18.44 0.97 -33.82
CA THR A 639 -18.63 0.99 -35.27
C THR A 639 -17.63 1.88 -36.01
N THR A 640 -17.07 2.89 -35.33
CA THR A 640 -16.21 3.90 -35.96
C THR A 640 -14.71 3.63 -35.82
N GLU A 641 -14.30 2.65 -35.01
CA GLU A 641 -12.88 2.37 -34.66
C GLU A 641 -12.08 3.62 -34.26
N ALA A 642 -12.75 4.50 -33.51
CA ALA A 642 -12.30 5.84 -33.21
C ALA A 642 -10.96 5.91 -32.42
N ALA A 643 -10.27 7.04 -32.54
CA ALA A 643 -9.09 7.36 -31.72
C ALA A 643 -9.50 7.64 -30.25
N PRO A 644 -8.56 7.54 -29.28
CA PRO A 644 -8.85 7.95 -27.91
C PRO A 644 -9.33 9.42 -27.88
N GLY A 645 -10.41 9.69 -27.15
CA GLY A 645 -11.03 11.03 -27.07
C GLY A 645 -12.20 11.27 -28.03
N ASP A 646 -12.38 10.46 -29.08
CA ASP A 646 -13.47 10.63 -30.06
C ASP A 646 -14.87 10.38 -29.48
N TRP A 647 -14.93 9.83 -28.27
CA TRP A 647 -16.16 9.74 -27.48
C TRP A 647 -16.74 11.10 -27.11
N THR A 648 -16.02 12.21 -27.35
CA THR A 648 -16.53 13.58 -27.18
C THR A 648 -17.29 14.12 -28.39
N SER A 649 -17.35 13.36 -29.50
CA SER A 649 -18.06 13.74 -30.71
C SER A 649 -19.59 13.80 -30.52
N VAL A 650 -20.30 14.48 -31.43
CA VAL A 650 -21.75 14.65 -31.34
C VAL A 650 -22.44 13.33 -31.71
N PHE A 651 -23.14 12.73 -30.74
CA PHE A 651 -23.98 11.56 -30.96
C PHE A 651 -25.41 11.99 -31.29
N THR A 652 -25.96 11.46 -32.39
CA THR A 652 -27.31 11.77 -32.86
C THR A 652 -28.43 11.09 -32.08
N HIS A 653 -28.11 10.08 -31.27
CA HIS A 653 -29.09 9.19 -30.63
C HIS A 653 -29.15 9.28 -29.10
N LEU A 654 -28.37 10.16 -28.49
CA LEU A 654 -28.43 10.39 -27.04
C LEU A 654 -29.66 11.20 -26.65
N SER A 655 -30.19 10.93 -25.45
CA SER A 655 -31.22 11.75 -24.83
C SER A 655 -30.73 13.20 -24.61
N PRO A 656 -31.62 14.20 -24.45
CA PRO A 656 -31.18 15.57 -24.13
C PRO A 656 -30.34 15.67 -22.85
N ALA A 657 -30.65 14.83 -21.85
CA ALA A 657 -29.86 14.74 -20.61
C ALA A 657 -28.48 14.13 -20.88
N GLY A 658 -28.42 13.06 -21.68
CA GLY A 658 -27.16 12.44 -22.11
C GLY A 658 -26.28 13.38 -22.92
N GLN A 659 -26.84 14.13 -23.87
CA GLN A 659 -26.12 15.16 -24.64
C GLN A 659 -25.56 16.26 -23.73
N THR A 660 -26.33 16.69 -22.72
CA THR A 660 -25.89 17.71 -21.75
C THR A 660 -24.74 17.17 -20.89
N ALA A 661 -24.89 15.97 -20.33
CA ALA A 661 -23.87 15.34 -19.50
C ALA A 661 -22.58 15.05 -20.28
N LEU A 662 -22.70 14.57 -21.51
CA LEU A 662 -21.56 14.35 -22.40
C LEU A 662 -20.88 15.66 -22.80
N GLY A 663 -21.64 16.72 -23.07
CA GLY A 663 -21.09 18.06 -23.33
C GLY A 663 -20.34 18.62 -22.12
N ALA A 664 -20.86 18.40 -20.91
CA ALA A 664 -20.16 18.73 -19.67
C ALA A 664 -18.87 17.92 -19.51
N LEU A 665 -18.90 16.62 -19.83
CA LEU A 665 -17.72 15.76 -19.79
C LEU A 665 -16.68 16.14 -20.86
N ALA A 666 -17.11 16.49 -22.07
CA ALA A 666 -16.25 17.00 -23.14
C ALA A 666 -15.57 18.31 -22.72
N THR A 667 -16.31 19.21 -22.07
CA THR A 667 -15.75 20.42 -21.44
C THR A 667 -14.75 20.07 -20.34
N ALA A 668 -15.05 19.04 -19.54
CA ALA A 668 -14.19 18.57 -18.46
C ALA A 668 -12.87 17.95 -18.97
N VAL A 669 -12.79 17.44 -20.20
CA VAL A 669 -11.55 16.90 -20.79
C VAL A 669 -10.89 17.83 -21.81
N ALA A 670 -11.55 18.92 -22.21
CA ALA A 670 -11.05 19.85 -23.23
C ALA A 670 -9.60 20.29 -22.97
N GLY A 671 -8.75 20.25 -24.01
CA GLY A 671 -7.34 20.62 -23.90
C GLY A 671 -6.42 19.57 -23.28
N PHE A 672 -6.94 18.38 -22.95
CA PHE A 672 -6.12 17.23 -22.54
C PHE A 672 -6.14 16.12 -23.58
N ASP A 673 -5.07 15.35 -23.60
CA ASP A 673 -4.83 14.23 -24.52
C ASP A 673 -4.11 13.07 -23.80
N ALA A 674 -3.71 12.04 -24.56
CA ALA A 674 -3.02 10.88 -24.02
C ALA A 674 -1.61 11.16 -23.47
N LEU A 675 -0.99 12.30 -23.83
CA LEU A 675 0.35 12.72 -23.39
C LEU A 675 0.30 13.61 -22.14
N SER A 676 -0.89 14.10 -21.80
CA SER A 676 -1.10 14.99 -20.66
C SER A 676 -0.71 14.33 -19.34
N HIS A 677 -0.07 15.11 -18.47
CA HIS A 677 0.37 14.62 -17.16
C HIS A 677 -0.85 14.38 -16.25
N PRO A 678 -1.00 13.19 -15.62
CA PRO A 678 -2.22 12.85 -14.90
C PRO A 678 -2.55 13.80 -13.73
N TRP A 679 -1.53 14.32 -13.06
CA TRP A 679 -1.70 15.27 -11.97
C TRP A 679 -2.37 16.57 -12.45
N THR A 680 -1.91 17.13 -13.57
CA THR A 680 -2.45 18.36 -14.16
C THR A 680 -3.90 18.19 -14.61
N VAL A 681 -4.21 17.04 -15.23
CA VAL A 681 -5.56 16.69 -15.64
C VAL A 681 -6.49 16.69 -14.42
N LEU A 682 -6.16 15.90 -13.40
CA LEU A 682 -7.00 15.75 -12.22
C LEU A 682 -7.11 17.02 -11.39
N ALA A 683 -6.03 17.77 -11.18
CA ALA A 683 -6.05 19.03 -10.45
C ALA A 683 -6.98 20.05 -11.13
N THR A 684 -6.89 20.19 -12.45
CA THR A 684 -7.77 21.09 -13.22
C THR A 684 -9.23 20.64 -13.15
N VAL A 685 -9.49 19.34 -13.29
CA VAL A 685 -10.86 18.81 -13.23
C VAL A 685 -11.46 19.06 -11.85
N LEU A 686 -10.77 18.69 -10.78
CA LEU A 686 -11.26 18.78 -9.39
C LEU A 686 -11.44 20.22 -8.90
N LEU A 687 -10.56 21.14 -9.30
CA LEU A 687 -10.51 22.50 -8.77
C LEU A 687 -11.19 23.53 -9.67
N ASP A 688 -11.15 23.36 -11.00
CA ASP A 688 -11.65 24.36 -11.96
C ASP A 688 -12.93 23.92 -12.64
N ARG A 689 -12.97 22.68 -13.17
CA ARG A 689 -14.04 22.27 -14.10
C ARG A 689 -15.27 21.73 -13.37
N THR A 690 -15.09 20.75 -12.48
CA THR A 690 -16.21 20.16 -11.71
C THR A 690 -16.39 20.83 -10.36
N ARG A 691 -15.33 21.44 -9.82
CA ARG A 691 -15.27 21.98 -8.45
C ARG A 691 -15.68 20.94 -7.40
N SER A 692 -15.45 19.64 -7.66
CA SER A 692 -15.81 18.58 -6.72
C SER A 692 -15.07 18.70 -5.38
N ALA A 693 -13.84 19.26 -5.38
CA ALA A 693 -13.12 19.56 -4.14
C ALA A 693 -13.85 20.60 -3.27
N ALA A 694 -14.54 21.57 -3.88
CA ALA A 694 -15.36 22.55 -3.17
C ALA A 694 -16.55 21.89 -2.45
N ARG A 695 -17.21 20.94 -3.14
CA ARG A 695 -18.34 20.19 -2.58
C ARG A 695 -17.91 19.38 -1.36
N ILE A 696 -16.80 18.65 -1.47
CA ILE A 696 -16.21 17.89 -0.35
C ILE A 696 -15.89 18.83 0.82
N ALA A 697 -15.24 19.96 0.53
CA ALA A 697 -14.82 20.95 1.54
C ALA A 697 -15.99 21.61 2.29
N ALA A 698 -17.18 21.65 1.68
CA ALA A 698 -18.39 22.22 2.26
C ALA A 698 -19.19 21.22 3.10
N SER A 699 -18.89 19.92 3.02
CA SER A 699 -19.59 18.88 3.78
C SER A 699 -19.07 18.77 5.21
N SER A 700 -19.99 18.51 6.14
CA SER A 700 -19.69 18.19 7.53
C SER A 700 -19.68 16.68 7.81
N SER A 701 -19.90 15.84 6.78
CA SER A 701 -19.95 14.38 6.96
C SER A 701 -18.54 13.80 7.08
N VAL A 702 -18.34 12.88 8.04
CA VAL A 702 -17.06 12.16 8.19
C VAL A 702 -16.73 11.36 6.93
N ALA A 703 -17.74 10.79 6.25
CA ALA A 703 -17.54 10.02 5.04
C ALA A 703 -16.96 10.89 3.90
N GLU A 704 -17.46 12.10 3.69
CA GLU A 704 -16.91 13.01 2.69
C GLU A 704 -15.55 13.58 3.10
N GLN A 705 -15.30 13.79 4.40
CA GLN A 705 -13.96 14.15 4.89
C GLN A 705 -12.94 13.04 4.62
N ALA A 706 -13.32 11.78 4.84
CA ALA A 706 -12.50 10.61 4.52
C ALA A 706 -12.26 10.49 3.00
N GLN A 707 -13.29 10.78 2.18
CA GLN A 707 -13.15 10.90 0.73
C GLN A 707 -12.14 11.99 0.36
N GLY A 708 -12.21 13.17 0.98
CA GLY A 708 -11.26 14.26 0.79
C GLY A 708 -9.84 13.81 1.05
N ILE A 709 -9.59 13.17 2.20
CA ILE A 709 -8.28 12.63 2.56
C ILE A 709 -7.79 11.60 1.53
N ALA A 710 -8.66 10.71 1.04
CA ALA A 710 -8.30 9.72 0.03
C ALA A 710 -7.91 10.38 -1.31
N VAL A 711 -8.70 11.35 -1.78
CA VAL A 711 -8.40 12.12 -3.00
C VAL A 711 -7.09 12.88 -2.83
N TRP A 712 -6.88 13.51 -1.68
CA TRP A 712 -5.63 14.22 -1.36
C TRP A 712 -4.41 13.30 -1.40
N GLN A 713 -4.48 12.13 -0.74
CA GLN A 713 -3.41 11.13 -0.75
C GLN A 713 -3.13 10.63 -2.17
N PHE A 714 -4.18 10.40 -2.96
CA PHE A 714 -4.04 9.98 -4.35
C PHE A 714 -3.40 11.07 -5.22
N MET A 715 -3.78 12.34 -5.06
CA MET A 715 -3.16 13.45 -5.79
C MET A 715 -1.65 13.56 -5.48
N ASN A 716 -1.25 13.35 -4.23
CA ASN A 716 0.17 13.31 -3.87
C ASN A 716 0.90 12.12 -4.52
N PHE A 717 0.25 10.95 -4.58
CA PHE A 717 0.80 9.78 -5.28
C PHE A 717 0.95 10.03 -6.79
N VAL A 718 -0.02 10.69 -7.42
CA VAL A 718 -0.01 11.00 -8.84
C VAL A 718 1.02 12.08 -9.19
N ARG A 719 1.38 12.97 -8.25
CA ARG A 719 2.42 14.00 -8.43
C ARG A 719 3.81 13.37 -8.64
N ALA A 720 4.14 12.33 -7.87
CA ALA A 720 5.43 11.67 -7.88
C ALA A 720 5.51 10.53 -8.93
N GLN A 721 5.39 10.86 -10.22
CA GLN A 721 5.57 9.86 -11.28
C GLN A 721 7.05 9.62 -11.62
N PRO A 722 7.53 8.37 -11.59
CA PRO A 722 8.84 8.06 -12.13
C PRO A 722 8.86 8.27 -13.65
N SER A 723 9.97 8.78 -14.16
CA SER A 723 10.25 8.87 -15.59
C SER A 723 10.34 7.47 -16.19
N GLY A 724 9.81 7.28 -17.41
CA GLY A 724 9.82 5.97 -18.08
C GLY A 724 9.32 6.05 -19.52
N GLN A 725 9.31 4.92 -20.23
CA GLN A 725 8.77 4.81 -21.58
C GLN A 725 7.23 4.63 -21.58
N GLY A 726 6.54 5.04 -22.66
CA GLY A 726 5.07 4.90 -22.79
C GLY A 726 4.27 6.14 -22.37
N LEU A 727 2.93 6.04 -22.37
CA LEU A 727 2.02 7.14 -22.04
C LEU A 727 1.95 7.37 -20.52
N PRO A 728 2.01 8.62 -20.01
CA PRO A 728 1.99 8.91 -18.56
C PRO A 728 0.79 8.30 -17.80
N ILE A 729 -0.41 8.36 -18.38
CA ILE A 729 -1.62 7.79 -17.79
C ILE A 729 -1.54 6.26 -17.72
N VAL A 730 -1.04 5.61 -18.78
CA VAL A 730 -0.89 4.15 -18.83
C VAL A 730 0.14 3.69 -17.81
N ARG A 731 1.29 4.36 -17.72
CA ARG A 731 2.32 4.09 -16.70
C ARG A 731 1.76 4.17 -15.28
N LEU A 732 0.95 5.19 -14.98
CA LEU A 732 0.28 5.31 -13.68
C LEU A 732 -0.60 4.11 -13.38
N MET A 733 -1.45 3.71 -14.33
CA MET A 733 -2.36 2.58 -14.19
C MET A 733 -1.61 1.27 -14.01
N GLU A 734 -0.51 1.06 -14.73
CA GLU A 734 0.37 -0.10 -14.60
C GLU A 734 1.07 -0.13 -13.24
N ARG A 735 1.61 1.00 -12.79
CA ARG A 735 2.20 1.15 -11.45
C ARG A 735 1.20 0.78 -10.37
N ILE A 736 -0.03 1.27 -10.46
CA ILE A 736 -1.10 0.93 -9.50
C ILE A 736 -1.39 -0.58 -9.52
N ARG A 737 -1.52 -1.19 -10.70
CA ARG A 737 -1.75 -2.64 -10.81
C ARG A 737 -0.60 -3.44 -10.20
N ARG A 738 0.65 -3.04 -10.46
CA ARG A 738 1.85 -3.70 -9.93
C ARG A 738 1.90 -3.61 -8.39
N LEU A 739 1.67 -2.42 -7.83
CA LEU A 739 1.59 -2.21 -6.38
C LEU A 739 0.53 -3.10 -5.72
N LEU A 740 -0.65 -3.22 -6.31
CA LEU A 740 -1.72 -4.07 -5.80
C LEU A 740 -1.39 -5.56 -5.90
N ARG A 741 -0.80 -6.01 -7.03
CA ARG A 741 -0.36 -7.40 -7.21
C ARG A 741 0.70 -7.80 -6.18
N LEU A 742 1.64 -6.90 -5.91
CA LEU A 742 2.73 -7.09 -4.94
C LEU A 742 2.31 -6.82 -3.49
N ARG A 743 1.09 -6.30 -3.26
CA ARG A 743 0.54 -5.90 -1.95
C ARG A 743 1.41 -4.86 -1.23
N ASP A 744 1.95 -3.93 -2.01
CA ASP A 744 2.91 -2.90 -1.59
C ASP A 744 2.29 -1.49 -1.48
N ASP A 745 0.95 -1.41 -1.46
CA ASP A 745 0.18 -0.16 -1.27
C ASP A 745 -0.04 0.18 0.22
N ARG A 746 0.67 -0.46 1.16
CA ARG A 746 0.38 -0.39 2.61
C ARG A 746 0.63 0.99 3.21
N ASP A 747 1.67 1.69 2.75
CA ASP A 747 2.01 3.00 3.27
C ASP A 747 1.04 4.09 2.79
N LEU A 748 0.42 3.89 1.62
CA LEU A 748 -0.64 4.74 1.09
C LEU A 748 -1.93 4.70 1.93
N ARG A 749 -2.01 3.80 2.91
CA ARG A 749 -3.15 3.64 3.82
C ARG A 749 -3.02 4.48 5.09
N GLN A 750 -1.85 5.10 5.33
CA GLN A 750 -1.63 5.95 6.48
C GLN A 750 -2.43 7.25 6.35
N LEU A 751 -2.99 7.70 7.47
CA LEU A 751 -3.78 8.92 7.54
C LEU A 751 -2.87 10.11 7.85
N PRO A 752 -3.08 11.27 7.21
CA PRO A 752 -2.30 12.48 7.50
C PRO A 752 -2.57 13.00 8.90
N ALA A 753 -1.67 13.80 9.45
CA ALA A 753 -1.81 14.36 10.80
C ALA A 753 -3.12 15.16 10.98
N ALA A 754 -3.55 15.86 9.93
CA ALA A 754 -4.80 16.63 9.91
C ALA A 754 -6.06 15.77 10.16
N ALA A 755 -6.02 14.47 9.86
CA ALA A 755 -7.14 13.56 10.07
C ALA A 755 -7.35 13.20 11.56
N GLN A 756 -6.37 13.43 12.43
CA GLN A 756 -6.43 13.00 13.83
C GLN A 756 -7.56 13.66 14.64
N GLY A 757 -8.02 14.85 14.22
CA GLY A 757 -9.08 15.60 14.88
C GLY A 757 -10.51 15.13 14.58
N ILE A 758 -10.69 14.28 13.56
CA ILE A 758 -12.01 13.79 13.13
C ILE A 758 -12.62 12.91 14.23
N ASP A 759 -13.87 13.19 14.61
CA ASP A 759 -14.63 12.37 15.57
C ASP A 759 -15.18 11.09 14.91
N ALA A 760 -14.30 10.10 14.77
CA ALA A 760 -14.61 8.85 14.09
C ALA A 760 -13.84 7.67 14.72
N VAL A 761 -14.43 6.47 14.64
CA VAL A 761 -13.85 5.24 15.18
C VAL A 761 -12.61 4.87 14.37
N ARG A 762 -11.49 4.66 15.06
CA ARG A 762 -10.22 4.37 14.39
C ARG A 762 -10.11 2.87 14.10
N LEU A 763 -10.00 2.51 12.83
CA LEU A 763 -9.76 1.12 12.42
C LEU A 763 -8.28 1.00 12.03
N MET A 764 -7.58 0.04 12.63
CA MET A 764 -6.16 -0.18 12.33
C MET A 764 -5.72 -1.60 12.63
N THR A 765 -4.61 -2.00 12.03
CA THR A 765 -3.99 -3.28 12.37
C THR A 765 -3.37 -3.21 13.75
N ILE A 766 -3.17 -4.37 14.40
CA ILE A 766 -2.45 -4.45 15.67
C ILE A 766 -1.05 -3.81 15.55
N HIS A 767 -0.36 -4.02 14.41
CA HIS A 767 0.93 -3.36 14.12
C HIS A 767 0.80 -1.84 14.09
N GLY A 768 -0.19 -1.31 13.36
CA GLY A 768 -0.43 0.14 13.27
C GLY A 768 -0.84 0.79 14.59
N ALA A 769 -1.37 0.00 15.54
CA ALA A 769 -1.72 0.47 16.89
C ALA A 769 -0.54 0.52 17.86
N LYS A 770 0.62 -0.08 17.53
CA LYS A 770 1.79 -0.08 18.40
C LYS A 770 2.27 1.36 18.63
N GLY A 771 2.63 1.67 19.88
CA GLY A 771 2.95 3.03 20.33
C GLY A 771 1.72 3.90 20.67
N LEU A 772 0.55 3.59 20.13
CA LEU A 772 -0.70 4.31 20.44
C LEU A 772 -1.39 3.79 21.70
N GLU A 773 -2.39 4.53 22.15
CA GLU A 773 -3.28 4.18 23.25
C GLU A 773 -4.66 4.78 23.04
N PHE A 774 -5.69 4.06 23.48
CA PHE A 774 -7.09 4.45 23.29
C PHE A 774 -7.87 4.22 24.58
N PRO A 775 -8.79 5.14 24.97
CA PRO A 775 -9.77 4.90 26.03
C PRO A 775 -10.45 3.53 25.88
N VAL A 776 -10.92 3.22 24.68
CA VAL A 776 -11.66 1.98 24.38
C VAL A 776 -11.00 1.22 23.23
N VAL A 777 -10.82 -0.09 23.40
CA VAL A 777 -10.33 -1.00 22.34
C VAL A 777 -11.30 -2.15 22.09
N HIS A 778 -11.63 -2.37 20.82
CA HIS A 778 -12.39 -3.49 20.30
C HIS A 778 -11.45 -4.39 19.49
N LEU A 779 -11.12 -5.57 19.98
CA LEU A 779 -10.31 -6.55 19.25
C LEU A 779 -11.23 -7.55 18.54
N ALA A 780 -11.32 -7.43 17.22
CA ALA A 780 -12.07 -8.37 16.39
C ALA A 780 -11.17 -9.54 15.96
N GLY A 781 -11.61 -10.78 16.23
CA GLY A 781 -10.89 -11.99 15.84
C GLY A 781 -10.41 -12.87 16.98
N ALA A 782 -11.19 -13.03 18.05
CA ALA A 782 -10.90 -13.95 19.16
C ALA A 782 -11.26 -15.43 18.85
N ASN A 783 -11.20 -15.83 17.58
CA ASN A 783 -11.38 -17.21 17.10
C ASN A 783 -10.02 -17.82 16.69
N GLN A 784 -9.88 -19.15 16.76
CA GLN A 784 -8.63 -19.86 16.48
C GLN A 784 -8.07 -19.63 15.06
N ASP A 785 -8.96 -19.50 14.07
CA ASP A 785 -8.61 -19.25 12.67
C ASP A 785 -8.20 -17.80 12.38
N SER A 786 -8.35 -16.91 13.37
CA SER A 786 -7.98 -15.49 13.28
C SER A 786 -6.67 -15.19 14.01
N MET A 787 -6.58 -15.55 15.30
CA MET A 787 -5.39 -15.42 16.13
C MET A 787 -5.23 -16.70 16.98
N PRO A 788 -4.10 -17.44 16.89
CA PRO A 788 -2.82 -17.13 16.22
C PRO A 788 -2.79 -17.31 14.70
N GLY A 789 -3.84 -17.86 14.08
CA GLY A 789 -3.86 -18.17 12.64
C GLY A 789 -2.87 -19.27 12.23
N ALA A 790 -2.94 -19.72 10.98
CA ALA A 790 -2.10 -20.81 10.48
C ALA A 790 -0.65 -20.37 10.18
N TYR A 791 0.31 -21.28 10.38
CA TYR A 791 1.69 -21.13 9.90
C TYR A 791 1.71 -21.04 8.37
N ARG A 792 2.44 -20.07 7.83
CA ARG A 792 2.64 -19.92 6.38
C ARG A 792 4.14 -19.90 6.08
N PRO A 793 4.71 -20.98 5.52
CA PRO A 793 6.13 -21.00 5.19
C PRO A 793 6.45 -19.98 4.09
N PRO A 794 7.63 -19.35 4.12
CA PRO A 794 8.09 -18.49 3.04
C PRO A 794 8.26 -19.28 1.74
N LYS A 795 8.13 -18.59 0.61
CA LYS A 795 8.30 -19.19 -0.73
C LYS A 795 9.77 -19.45 -1.08
N CYS A 796 10.66 -18.63 -0.53
CA CYS A 796 12.11 -18.75 -0.62
C CYS A 796 12.65 -18.85 0.82
N PRO A 797 12.69 -20.05 1.42
CA PRO A 797 13.18 -20.22 2.79
C PRO A 797 14.68 -19.89 2.87
N PRO A 798 15.15 -19.38 4.02
CA PRO A 798 16.56 -19.08 4.19
C PRO A 798 17.41 -20.35 4.35
N PRO A 799 18.67 -20.34 3.88
CA PRO A 799 19.56 -21.49 4.02
C PRO A 799 19.87 -21.77 5.49
N GLU A 800 20.21 -23.03 5.78
CA GLU A 800 20.56 -23.47 7.13
C GLU A 800 21.80 -22.71 7.66
N GLY A 801 21.77 -22.38 8.95
CA GLY A 801 22.82 -21.58 9.58
C GLY A 801 22.77 -20.08 9.27
N MET A 802 21.83 -19.60 8.44
CA MET A 802 21.71 -18.17 8.14
C MET A 802 21.11 -17.37 9.31
N ILE A 803 20.07 -17.91 9.97
CA ILE A 803 19.38 -17.21 11.07
C ILE A 803 20.12 -17.46 12.39
N ALA A 804 20.62 -16.39 13.01
CA ALA A 804 21.29 -16.49 14.30
C ALA A 804 20.32 -16.98 15.40
N GLY A 805 20.75 -17.96 16.19
CA GLY A 805 19.95 -18.51 17.30
C GLY A 805 18.95 -19.60 16.93
N ALA A 806 18.90 -20.02 15.66
CA ALA A 806 18.11 -21.18 15.25
C ALA A 806 18.71 -22.47 15.83
N ALA A 807 18.00 -23.10 16.76
CA ALA A 807 18.41 -24.38 17.37
C ALA A 807 17.97 -25.62 16.55
N THR A 808 17.07 -25.42 15.58
CA THR A 808 16.50 -26.46 14.71
C THR A 808 16.77 -26.13 13.25
N SER A 809 16.23 -26.92 12.33
CA SER A 809 16.15 -26.57 10.91
C SER A 809 15.54 -25.18 10.70
N SER A 810 15.85 -24.57 9.55
CA SER A 810 15.36 -23.24 9.15
C SER A 810 13.83 -23.12 9.29
N GLU A 811 13.09 -24.13 8.84
CA GLU A 811 11.63 -24.18 8.96
C GLU A 811 11.13 -24.21 10.42
N GLY A 812 11.80 -24.98 11.29
CA GLY A 812 11.45 -25.06 12.72
C GLY A 812 11.63 -23.69 13.40
N ALA A 813 12.74 -23.02 13.11
CA ALA A 813 13.05 -21.70 13.66
C ALA A 813 12.05 -20.63 13.18
N GLU A 814 11.54 -20.73 11.96
CA GLU A 814 10.48 -19.86 11.46
C GLU A 814 9.13 -20.12 12.10
N ARG A 815 8.76 -21.40 12.26
CA ARG A 815 7.48 -21.79 12.89
C ARG A 815 7.40 -21.35 14.34
N ASP A 816 8.42 -21.67 15.14
CA ASP A 816 8.43 -21.35 16.58
C ASP A 816 8.28 -19.86 16.80
N ALA A 817 8.87 -19.09 15.91
CA ALA A 817 9.00 -17.69 16.16
C ALA A 817 7.95 -16.85 15.38
N GLN A 818 7.22 -17.45 14.41
CA GLN A 818 5.85 -17.01 14.10
C GLN A 818 4.92 -17.22 15.30
N ALA A 819 4.97 -18.37 15.98
CA ALA A 819 4.10 -18.63 17.14
C ALA A 819 4.35 -17.60 18.26
N GLN A 820 5.61 -17.27 18.50
CA GLN A 820 6.01 -16.21 19.41
C GLN A 820 5.45 -14.83 19.01
N GLU A 821 5.56 -14.43 17.74
CA GLU A 821 5.02 -13.17 17.23
C GLU A 821 3.49 -13.07 17.43
N GLN A 822 2.76 -14.18 17.28
CA GLN A 822 1.31 -14.18 17.50
C GLN A 822 0.93 -13.89 18.96
N GLU A 823 1.72 -14.37 19.93
CA GLU A 823 1.52 -14.03 21.33
C GLU A 823 1.82 -12.54 21.58
N CYS A 824 2.91 -12.02 21.02
CA CYS A 824 3.26 -10.60 21.11
C CYS A 824 2.17 -9.71 20.51
N LEU A 825 1.58 -10.08 19.37
CA LEU A 825 0.47 -9.34 18.76
C LEU A 825 -0.75 -9.28 19.68
N PHE A 826 -1.12 -10.39 20.30
CA PHE A 826 -2.26 -10.41 21.23
C PHE A 826 -1.99 -9.54 22.47
N TYR A 827 -0.79 -9.64 23.04
CA TYR A 827 -0.34 -8.81 24.16
C TYR A 827 -0.35 -7.31 23.81
N VAL A 828 0.20 -6.94 22.65
CA VAL A 828 0.22 -5.56 22.16
C VAL A 828 -1.20 -5.03 21.99
N ALA A 829 -2.10 -5.81 21.37
CA ALA A 829 -3.48 -5.41 21.13
C ALA A 829 -4.23 -5.05 22.43
N MET A 830 -4.13 -5.90 23.45
CA MET A 830 -4.79 -5.66 24.75
C MET A 830 -4.19 -4.46 25.48
N SER A 831 -2.86 -4.31 25.46
CA SER A 831 -2.16 -3.22 26.16
C SER A 831 -2.34 -1.82 25.54
N ARG A 832 -3.10 -1.70 24.43
CA ARG A 832 -3.49 -0.40 23.87
C ARG A 832 -4.67 0.23 24.62
N ALA A 833 -5.46 -0.59 25.33
CA ALA A 833 -6.67 -0.14 26.02
C ALA A 833 -6.34 0.57 27.34
N ARG A 834 -6.97 1.72 27.57
CA ARG A 834 -6.83 2.50 28.81
C ARG A 834 -7.95 2.17 29.80
N ASP A 835 -9.21 2.15 29.33
CA ASP A 835 -10.39 2.15 30.20
C ASP A 835 -11.31 0.95 29.95
N ARG A 836 -11.51 0.55 28.68
CA ARG A 836 -12.35 -0.60 28.31
C ARG A 836 -11.70 -1.48 27.24
N LEU A 837 -11.84 -2.80 27.39
CA LEU A 837 -11.34 -3.82 26.46
C LEU A 837 -12.45 -4.81 26.11
N PHE A 838 -12.71 -4.97 24.80
CA PHE A 838 -13.69 -5.90 24.26
C PHE A 838 -13.04 -6.86 23.27
N LEU A 839 -13.32 -8.16 23.38
CA LEU A 839 -12.92 -9.21 22.46
C LEU A 839 -14.16 -9.74 21.73
N TYR A 840 -14.07 -9.95 20.41
CA TYR A 840 -15.21 -10.45 19.62
C TYR A 840 -14.89 -11.81 18.99
N ALA A 841 -15.82 -12.76 19.15
CA ALA A 841 -15.76 -14.08 18.51
C ALA A 841 -17.15 -14.58 18.09
N ALA A 842 -17.18 -15.53 17.15
CA ALA A 842 -18.40 -16.18 16.69
C ALA A 842 -18.42 -17.67 17.05
N HIS A 843 -19.62 -18.22 17.32
CA HIS A 843 -19.83 -19.65 17.59
C HIS A 843 -19.80 -20.53 16.34
N ALA A 844 -20.26 -20.01 15.20
CA ALA A 844 -20.33 -20.74 13.94
C ALA A 844 -19.85 -19.92 12.74
N LYS A 845 -19.45 -20.63 11.69
CA LYS A 845 -19.23 -20.09 10.34
C LYS A 845 -20.57 -19.91 9.62
N GLY A 846 -20.59 -19.15 8.52
CA GLY A 846 -21.81 -18.93 7.72
C GLY A 846 -22.44 -20.22 7.17
N ASN A 847 -21.65 -21.29 7.01
CA ASN A 847 -22.12 -22.62 6.62
C ASN A 847 -22.61 -23.51 7.79
N GLY A 848 -22.74 -22.96 9.00
CA GLY A 848 -23.24 -23.66 10.19
C GLY A 848 -22.21 -24.49 10.96
N HIS A 849 -20.97 -24.64 10.46
CA HIS A 849 -19.94 -25.36 11.21
C HIS A 849 -19.45 -24.58 12.43
N ARG A 850 -19.20 -25.29 13.54
CA ARG A 850 -18.65 -24.72 14.78
C ARG A 850 -17.32 -24.01 14.50
N ARG A 851 -17.17 -22.82 15.07
CA ARG A 851 -15.96 -22.01 15.01
C ARG A 851 -15.33 -21.93 16.41
N PRO A 852 -14.18 -22.58 16.65
CA PRO A 852 -13.56 -22.58 17.97
C PRO A 852 -13.03 -21.20 18.37
N LEU A 853 -13.01 -20.93 19.67
CA LEU A 853 -12.37 -19.74 20.25
C LEU A 853 -10.85 -19.87 20.16
N SER A 854 -10.16 -18.73 20.24
CA SER A 854 -8.69 -18.71 20.32
C SER A 854 -8.22 -19.30 21.65
N GLU A 855 -7.18 -20.15 21.61
CA GLU A 855 -6.49 -20.66 22.81
C GLU A 855 -5.91 -19.54 23.69
N PHE A 856 -5.70 -18.34 23.12
CA PHE A 856 -5.21 -17.19 23.87
C PHE A 856 -6.25 -16.62 24.84
N VAL A 857 -7.55 -16.80 24.55
CA VAL A 857 -8.63 -16.32 25.41
C VAL A 857 -8.63 -17.07 26.75
N ASP A 858 -8.33 -18.37 26.73
CA ASP A 858 -8.30 -19.22 27.93
C ASP A 858 -7.19 -18.82 28.91
N ARG A 859 -6.18 -18.07 28.44
CA ARG A 859 -5.03 -17.60 29.22
C ARG A 859 -5.24 -16.24 29.91
N LEU A 860 -6.40 -15.59 29.74
CA LEU A 860 -6.63 -14.21 30.17
C LEU A 860 -7.06 -14.03 31.64
N GLY A 861 -7.38 -15.12 32.35
CA GLY A 861 -7.91 -15.05 33.72
C GLY A 861 -9.36 -14.55 33.76
N ALA A 862 -9.66 -13.55 34.60
CA ALA A 862 -11.02 -13.04 34.79
C ALA A 862 -11.51 -12.24 33.56
N LEU A 863 -12.44 -12.84 32.81
CA LEU A 863 -13.04 -12.28 31.60
C LEU A 863 -14.56 -12.48 31.65
N GLN A 864 -15.34 -11.43 31.41
CA GLN A 864 -16.80 -11.55 31.36
C GLN A 864 -17.24 -12.03 29.98
N GLN A 865 -17.85 -13.21 29.89
CA GLN A 865 -18.40 -13.71 28.63
C GLN A 865 -19.87 -13.31 28.46
N ILE A 866 -20.20 -12.70 27.33
CA ILE A 866 -21.54 -12.19 27.02
C ILE A 866 -21.96 -12.70 25.64
N SER A 867 -23.11 -13.38 25.56
CA SER A 867 -23.73 -13.72 24.28
C SER A 867 -24.53 -12.53 23.75
N VAL A 868 -24.29 -12.15 22.50
CA VAL A 868 -24.87 -10.97 21.86
C VAL A 868 -25.67 -11.39 20.63
N THR A 869 -26.93 -10.97 20.58
CA THR A 869 -27.79 -11.06 19.39
C THR A 869 -28.07 -9.63 18.93
N PRO A 870 -27.37 -9.12 17.91
CA PRO A 870 -27.54 -7.75 17.49
C PRO A 870 -28.93 -7.54 16.84
N VAL A 871 -29.47 -6.35 17.05
CA VAL A 871 -30.72 -5.84 16.48
C VAL A 871 -30.47 -5.19 15.12
N LEU A 872 -29.33 -4.49 14.97
CA LEU A 872 -28.92 -3.87 13.72
C LEU A 872 -28.74 -4.93 12.63
N ARG A 873 -29.25 -4.63 11.43
CA ARG A 873 -29.07 -5.45 10.23
C ARG A 873 -28.27 -4.72 9.18
N LEU A 874 -27.27 -5.40 8.64
CA LEU A 874 -26.52 -4.92 7.50
C LEU A 874 -27.46 -4.85 6.29
N THR A 875 -27.53 -3.70 5.62
CA THR A 875 -28.29 -3.54 4.38
C THR A 875 -27.70 -4.42 3.25
N PRO A 876 -28.25 -4.44 2.02
CA PRO A 876 -27.51 -4.95 0.86
C PRO A 876 -26.45 -3.93 0.39
N ALA A 877 -25.39 -4.39 -0.26
CA ALA A 877 -24.39 -3.49 -0.86
C ALA A 877 -24.94 -2.89 -2.18
N PRO A 878 -24.59 -1.65 -2.56
CA PRO A 878 -25.11 -1.02 -3.78
C PRO A 878 -24.85 -1.83 -5.07
N ASP A 879 -23.71 -2.52 -5.14
CA ASP A 879 -23.30 -3.38 -6.27
C ASP A 879 -24.07 -4.71 -6.36
N THR A 880 -24.89 -5.04 -5.36
CA THR A 880 -25.79 -6.21 -5.33
C THR A 880 -27.21 -5.89 -5.78
N VAL A 881 -27.54 -4.61 -6.03
CA VAL A 881 -28.84 -4.21 -6.54
C VAL A 881 -29.00 -4.73 -7.98
N PRO A 882 -30.07 -5.45 -8.32
CA PRO A 882 -30.26 -5.97 -9.66
C PRO A 882 -30.47 -4.85 -10.69
N LEU A 883 -29.82 -4.97 -11.85
CA LEU A 883 -29.92 -4.04 -12.96
C LEU A 883 -31.14 -4.35 -13.84
N PRO A 884 -32.05 -3.40 -14.08
CA PRO A 884 -33.16 -3.62 -15.01
C PRO A 884 -32.63 -3.95 -16.40
N ILE A 885 -33.04 -5.09 -16.95
CA ILE A 885 -32.59 -5.58 -18.26
C ILE A 885 -33.77 -6.10 -19.06
N VAL A 886 -33.83 -5.71 -20.33
CA VAL A 886 -34.86 -6.13 -21.28
C VAL A 886 -34.17 -6.77 -22.48
N PHE A 887 -34.44 -8.05 -22.66
CA PHE A 887 -33.96 -8.80 -23.82
C PHE A 887 -35.02 -8.80 -24.93
N SER A 888 -34.58 -8.46 -26.15
CA SER A 888 -35.39 -8.60 -27.37
C SER A 888 -34.84 -9.75 -28.21
N GLY A 889 -35.68 -10.72 -28.53
CA GLY A 889 -35.28 -11.95 -29.23
C GLY A 889 -34.85 -13.11 -28.31
N PRO A 890 -34.53 -14.28 -28.87
CA PRO A 890 -34.14 -15.46 -28.11
C PRO A 890 -32.74 -15.27 -27.51
N VAL A 891 -32.67 -15.19 -26.17
CA VAL A 891 -31.41 -14.93 -25.45
C VAL A 891 -30.44 -16.07 -25.67
N SER A 892 -29.26 -15.75 -26.20
CA SER A 892 -28.22 -16.75 -26.47
C SER A 892 -26.85 -16.32 -25.95
N PHE A 893 -26.20 -17.20 -25.17
CA PHE A 893 -24.85 -16.95 -24.65
C PHE A 893 -23.92 -18.11 -24.97
N SER A 894 -22.61 -17.84 -25.09
CA SER A 894 -21.64 -18.92 -25.25
C SER A 894 -21.38 -19.64 -23.92
N ALA A 895 -20.91 -20.89 -23.97
CA ALA A 895 -20.46 -21.61 -22.78
C ALA A 895 -19.37 -20.86 -21.99
N GLN A 896 -18.47 -20.16 -22.69
CA GLN A 896 -17.43 -19.32 -22.08
C GLN A 896 -18.02 -18.11 -21.34
N ALA A 897 -19.11 -17.53 -21.87
CA ALA A 897 -19.81 -16.44 -21.22
C ALA A 897 -20.49 -16.91 -19.92
N ALA A 898 -21.10 -18.10 -19.91
CA ALA A 898 -21.66 -18.70 -18.69
C ALA A 898 -20.57 -18.96 -17.64
N ALA A 899 -19.41 -19.50 -18.04
CA ALA A 899 -18.28 -19.69 -17.13
C ALA A 899 -17.71 -18.36 -16.59
N LEU A 900 -17.67 -17.31 -17.43
CA LEU A 900 -17.26 -15.97 -16.98
C LEU A 900 -18.24 -15.42 -15.94
N TYR A 901 -19.55 -15.61 -16.13
CA TYR A 901 -20.56 -15.22 -15.16
C TYR A 901 -20.39 -15.96 -13.83
N GLU A 902 -20.17 -17.29 -13.85
CA GLU A 902 -19.89 -18.07 -12.63
C GLU A 902 -18.65 -17.53 -11.89
N SER A 903 -17.62 -17.08 -12.62
CA SER A 903 -16.40 -16.53 -12.02
C SER A 903 -16.56 -15.09 -11.50
N CYS A 904 -17.31 -14.24 -12.21
CA CYS A 904 -17.54 -12.85 -11.86
C CYS A 904 -18.68 -12.25 -12.71
N PRO A 905 -19.92 -12.16 -12.17
CA PRO A 905 -21.07 -11.61 -12.88
C PRO A 905 -20.86 -10.17 -13.38
N ARG A 906 -20.16 -9.33 -12.60
CA ARG A 906 -19.84 -7.96 -13.02
C ARG A 906 -18.92 -7.91 -14.24
N ARG A 907 -17.94 -8.82 -14.34
CA ARG A 907 -17.06 -8.88 -15.52
C ARG A 907 -17.80 -9.39 -16.75
N PHE A 908 -18.76 -10.28 -16.57
CA PHE A 908 -19.68 -10.71 -17.63
C PHE A 908 -20.48 -9.53 -18.19
N LEU A 909 -21.06 -8.67 -17.34
CA LEU A 909 -21.79 -7.47 -17.75
C LEU A 909 -20.94 -6.61 -18.69
N TYR A 910 -19.71 -6.26 -18.30
CA TYR A 910 -18.81 -5.45 -19.13
C TYR A 910 -18.43 -6.13 -20.45
N THR A 911 -18.18 -7.44 -20.42
CA THR A 911 -17.63 -8.17 -21.57
C THR A 911 -18.68 -8.55 -22.60
N HIS A 912 -19.84 -9.09 -22.17
CA HIS A 912 -20.81 -9.70 -23.07
C HIS A 912 -22.07 -8.86 -23.29
N LEU A 913 -22.51 -8.12 -22.28
CA LEU A 913 -23.72 -7.30 -22.39
C LEU A 913 -23.39 -5.92 -22.95
N LEU A 914 -22.49 -5.19 -22.27
CA LEU A 914 -22.04 -3.86 -22.70
C LEU A 914 -21.01 -3.90 -23.83
N GLN A 915 -20.29 -5.02 -23.98
CA GLN A 915 -19.32 -5.25 -25.07
C GLN A 915 -18.19 -4.19 -25.11
N VAL A 916 -17.85 -3.66 -23.94
CA VAL A 916 -16.82 -2.62 -23.75
C VAL A 916 -15.51 -3.14 -23.19
N GLY A 917 -15.38 -4.47 -23.06
CA GLY A 917 -14.17 -5.10 -22.53
C GLY A 917 -12.92 -4.57 -23.23
N GLY A 918 -12.09 -3.83 -22.48
CA GLY A 918 -10.78 -3.39 -22.93
C GLY A 918 -9.85 -4.57 -23.23
N ARG A 919 -8.84 -4.36 -24.06
CA ARG A 919 -7.77 -5.35 -24.25
C ARG A 919 -7.08 -5.56 -22.89
N ARG A 920 -6.96 -6.82 -22.45
CA ARG A 920 -6.02 -7.15 -21.37
C ARG A 920 -4.64 -6.71 -21.82
N GLN A 921 -3.87 -6.10 -20.92
CA GLN A 921 -2.45 -5.98 -21.16
C GLN A 921 -1.88 -7.40 -21.21
N ALA A 922 -1.38 -7.80 -22.38
CA ALA A 922 -0.92 -9.16 -22.59
C ALA A 922 0.52 -9.28 -22.06
N THR A 923 0.74 -10.21 -21.14
CA THR A 923 2.11 -10.63 -20.78
C THR A 923 2.78 -11.28 -21.98
N ALA A 924 4.11 -11.39 -21.98
CA ALA A 924 4.85 -12.07 -23.05
C ALA A 924 4.35 -13.52 -23.23
N PHE A 925 4.02 -14.20 -22.14
CA PHE A 925 3.39 -15.51 -22.18
C PHE A 925 2.00 -15.52 -22.84
N MET A 926 1.14 -14.55 -22.52
CA MET A 926 -0.16 -14.42 -23.17
C MET A 926 -0.03 -14.14 -24.66
N LYS A 927 0.92 -13.28 -25.04
CA LYS A 927 1.31 -13.00 -26.42
C LYS A 927 1.75 -14.28 -27.15
N MET A 928 2.54 -15.14 -26.52
CA MET A 928 2.97 -16.43 -27.09
C MET A 928 1.78 -17.35 -27.35
N HIS A 929 0.84 -17.44 -26.40
CA HIS A 929 -0.38 -18.22 -26.61
C HIS A 929 -1.29 -17.64 -27.69
N GLU A 930 -1.33 -16.32 -27.85
CA GLU A 930 -2.07 -15.69 -28.94
C GLU A 930 -1.43 -16.02 -30.29
N ALA A 931 -0.09 -16.01 -30.37
CA ALA A 931 0.66 -16.45 -31.54
C ALA A 931 0.30 -17.90 -31.90
N VAL A 932 0.38 -18.82 -30.93
CA VAL A 932 -0.02 -20.24 -31.11
C VAL A 932 -1.48 -20.36 -31.54
N ARG A 933 -2.39 -19.63 -30.90
CA ARG A 933 -3.82 -19.65 -31.23
C ARG A 933 -4.06 -19.20 -32.67
N SER A 934 -3.39 -18.14 -33.12
CA SER A 934 -3.53 -17.62 -34.48
C SER A 934 -3.12 -18.67 -35.53
N VAL A 935 -2.03 -19.41 -35.27
CA VAL A 935 -1.57 -20.50 -36.15
C VAL A 935 -2.56 -21.66 -36.13
N CYS A 936 -2.96 -22.15 -34.96
CA CYS A 936 -3.95 -23.22 -34.83
C CYS A 936 -5.26 -22.86 -35.54
N GLN A 937 -5.75 -21.63 -35.36
CA GLN A 937 -6.98 -21.17 -35.99
C GLN A 937 -6.86 -21.13 -37.52
N ALA A 938 -5.73 -20.70 -38.07
CA ALA A 938 -5.49 -20.76 -39.52
C ALA A 938 -5.52 -22.19 -40.06
N VAL A 939 -4.96 -23.17 -39.34
CA VAL A 939 -5.01 -24.61 -39.70
C VAL A 939 -6.44 -25.16 -39.62
N ILE A 940 -7.22 -24.72 -38.63
CA ILE A 940 -8.64 -25.10 -38.48
C ILE A 940 -9.48 -24.55 -39.64
N GLU A 941 -9.32 -23.26 -39.97
CA GLU A 941 -10.10 -22.58 -41.00
C GLU A 941 -9.77 -23.06 -42.41
N THR A 942 -8.49 -23.31 -42.70
CA THR A 942 -8.05 -23.80 -44.02
C THR A 942 -8.24 -25.30 -44.22
N GLY A 943 -8.38 -26.07 -43.12
CA GLY A 943 -8.48 -27.53 -43.15
C GLY A 943 -7.22 -28.25 -43.65
N GLN A 944 -6.16 -27.53 -44.01
CA GLN A 944 -4.89 -28.03 -44.51
C GLN A 944 -3.78 -27.73 -43.51
N THR A 945 -2.60 -28.34 -43.70
CA THR A 945 -1.36 -27.99 -42.99
C THR A 945 -0.63 -26.90 -43.78
N PRO A 946 -0.87 -25.59 -43.54
CA PRO A 946 -0.06 -24.51 -44.11
C PRO A 946 1.40 -24.63 -43.67
N ASP A 947 2.28 -23.81 -44.25
CA ASP A 947 3.63 -23.56 -43.72
C ASP A 947 3.53 -22.86 -42.36
N TRP A 948 3.20 -23.67 -41.34
CA TRP A 948 2.90 -23.21 -40.00
C TRP A 948 4.17 -22.75 -39.27
N GLU A 949 5.36 -23.19 -39.70
CA GLU A 949 6.64 -22.75 -39.15
C GLU A 949 6.89 -21.30 -39.54
N SER A 950 6.77 -20.95 -40.84
CA SER A 950 6.88 -19.56 -41.29
C SER A 950 5.80 -18.69 -40.62
N ARG A 951 4.56 -19.18 -40.53
CA ARG A 951 3.47 -18.42 -39.90
C ARG A 951 3.68 -18.22 -38.40
N LEU A 952 4.31 -19.17 -37.70
CA LEU A 952 4.65 -19.02 -36.29
C LEU A 952 5.72 -17.94 -36.11
N GLU A 953 6.77 -17.91 -36.93
CA GLU A 953 7.79 -16.86 -36.84
C GLU A 953 7.19 -15.48 -37.07
N GLU A 954 6.32 -15.34 -38.09
CA GLU A 954 5.57 -14.12 -38.32
C GLU A 954 4.73 -13.73 -37.09
N ALA A 955 3.99 -14.67 -36.50
CA ALA A 955 3.16 -14.41 -35.33
C ALA A 955 3.99 -14.02 -34.09
N LEU A 956 5.16 -14.64 -33.88
CA LEU A 956 6.08 -14.28 -32.79
C LEU A 956 6.66 -12.86 -32.98
N VAL A 957 6.91 -12.44 -34.23
CA VAL A 957 7.33 -11.07 -34.56
C VAL A 957 6.18 -10.07 -34.39
N GLU A 958 4.98 -10.39 -34.91
CA GLU A 958 3.75 -9.58 -34.75
C GLU A 958 3.44 -9.29 -33.28
N HIS A 959 3.80 -10.21 -32.38
CA HIS A 959 3.62 -10.09 -30.95
C HIS A 959 4.85 -9.58 -30.17
N GLU A 960 5.93 -9.19 -30.86
CA GLU A 960 7.17 -8.64 -30.28
C GLU A 960 7.91 -9.62 -29.34
N LEU A 961 7.81 -10.92 -29.58
CA LEU A 961 8.44 -11.95 -28.74
C LEU A 961 9.85 -12.32 -29.18
N HIS A 962 10.23 -11.98 -30.42
CA HIS A 962 11.53 -12.29 -30.99
C HIS A 962 12.71 -11.63 -30.25
N GLU A 963 12.49 -10.48 -29.60
CA GLU A 963 13.50 -9.78 -28.79
C GLU A 963 13.38 -10.05 -27.28
N HIS A 964 12.41 -10.88 -26.85
CA HIS A 964 12.15 -11.14 -25.44
C HIS A 964 13.25 -11.99 -24.79
N GLY A 965 13.50 -11.79 -23.49
CA GLY A 965 14.52 -12.56 -22.75
C GLY A 965 14.29 -14.08 -22.69
N TYR A 966 13.07 -14.54 -22.95
CA TYR A 966 12.65 -15.95 -23.07
C TYR A 966 12.28 -16.34 -24.51
N ALA A 967 12.75 -15.61 -25.53
CA ALA A 967 12.34 -15.81 -26.93
C ALA A 967 12.53 -17.26 -27.40
N THR A 968 13.69 -17.85 -27.10
CA THR A 968 14.02 -19.23 -27.49
C THR A 968 13.03 -20.23 -26.89
N GLU A 969 12.63 -20.03 -25.64
CA GLU A 969 11.76 -20.99 -24.95
C GLU A 969 10.29 -20.77 -25.28
N TYR A 970 9.86 -19.52 -25.48
CA TYR A 970 8.54 -19.27 -26.08
C TYR A 970 8.42 -19.86 -27.47
N ARG A 971 9.48 -19.76 -28.29
CA ARG A 971 9.53 -20.41 -29.61
C ARG A 971 9.44 -21.93 -29.48
N ALA A 972 10.27 -22.54 -28.62
CA ALA A 972 10.25 -23.98 -28.40
C ALA A 972 8.90 -24.49 -27.88
N MET A 973 8.30 -23.77 -26.92
CA MET A 973 6.97 -24.07 -26.39
C MET A 973 5.90 -23.95 -27.47
N ALA A 974 5.91 -22.87 -28.25
CA ALA A 974 4.96 -22.65 -29.33
C ALA A 974 5.07 -23.73 -30.42
N MET A 975 6.30 -24.10 -30.81
CA MET A 975 6.56 -25.19 -31.74
C MET A 975 6.02 -26.52 -31.20
N ALA A 976 6.34 -26.87 -29.95
CA ALA A 976 5.86 -28.12 -29.34
C ALA A 976 4.32 -28.17 -29.27
N MET A 977 3.68 -27.04 -28.92
CA MET A 977 2.22 -26.91 -28.90
C MET A 977 1.60 -27.14 -30.28
N ILE A 978 2.14 -26.52 -31.33
CA ILE A 978 1.63 -26.65 -32.70
C ILE A 978 1.91 -28.05 -33.25
N GLN A 979 3.11 -28.60 -33.04
CA GLN A 979 3.44 -29.97 -33.44
C GLN A 979 2.50 -30.98 -32.79
N PHE A 980 2.24 -30.85 -31.50
CA PHE A 980 1.27 -31.70 -30.80
C PHE A 980 -0.15 -31.52 -31.35
N PHE A 981 -0.58 -30.28 -31.61
CA PHE A 981 -1.87 -30.00 -32.24
C PHE A 981 -2.01 -30.72 -33.59
N LEU A 982 -0.99 -30.62 -34.45
CA LEU A 982 -0.99 -31.27 -35.77
C LEU A 982 -0.98 -32.81 -35.66
N ALA A 983 -0.10 -33.36 -34.82
CA ALA A 983 -0.04 -34.81 -34.58
C ALA A 983 -1.37 -35.36 -34.05
N SER A 984 -2.07 -34.59 -33.20
CA SER A 984 -3.37 -34.99 -32.65
C SER A 984 -4.50 -35.09 -33.69
N ARG A 985 -4.31 -34.52 -34.89
CA ARG A 985 -5.25 -34.59 -36.02
C ARG A 985 -4.94 -35.74 -36.98
N GLU A 986 -3.80 -36.40 -36.83
CA GLU A 986 -3.37 -37.44 -37.76
C GLU A 986 -4.34 -38.64 -37.77
N GLY A 987 -4.74 -39.04 -38.98
CA GLY A 987 -5.71 -40.11 -39.22
C GLY A 987 -7.18 -39.75 -38.96
N ALA A 988 -7.49 -38.51 -38.59
CA ALA A 988 -8.87 -38.05 -38.42
C ALA A 988 -9.39 -37.33 -39.66
N ILE A 989 -10.67 -37.52 -39.98
CA ILE A 989 -11.38 -36.75 -41.01
C ILE A 989 -11.97 -35.51 -40.32
N VAL A 990 -11.61 -34.32 -40.81
CA VAL A 990 -12.15 -33.04 -40.30
C VAL A 990 -13.53 -32.80 -40.92
N GLU A 991 -14.55 -32.68 -40.08
CA GLU A 991 -15.90 -32.30 -40.48
C GLU A 991 -16.11 -30.78 -40.38
N PRO A 992 -17.02 -30.19 -41.18
CA PRO A 992 -17.32 -28.77 -41.09
C PRO A 992 -17.87 -28.39 -39.71
N MET A 993 -17.39 -27.28 -39.16
CA MET A 993 -17.80 -26.78 -37.85
C MET A 993 -19.32 -26.48 -37.83
N GLN A 994 -20.03 -27.03 -36.85
CA GLN A 994 -21.43 -26.74 -36.59
C GLN A 994 -21.62 -26.18 -35.18
N ALA A 995 -22.37 -25.08 -35.07
CA ALA A 995 -22.78 -24.55 -33.76
C ALA A 995 -23.85 -25.45 -33.13
N LEU A 996 -23.62 -25.85 -31.88
CA LEU A 996 -24.55 -26.65 -31.08
C LEU A 996 -25.25 -25.77 -30.04
N SER A 997 -26.38 -26.23 -29.51
CA SER A 997 -27.15 -25.45 -28.53
C SER A 997 -27.81 -26.32 -27.46
N VAL A 998 -27.78 -25.84 -26.21
CA VAL A 998 -28.60 -26.35 -25.11
C VAL A 998 -29.71 -25.35 -24.83
N ALA A 999 -30.98 -25.77 -24.97
CA ALA A 999 -32.14 -24.90 -24.78
C ALA A 999 -32.68 -24.96 -23.35
N PHE A 1000 -33.04 -23.80 -22.80
CA PHE A 1000 -33.64 -23.56 -21.49
C PHE A 1000 -34.87 -22.65 -21.67
N GLY A 1001 -35.98 -23.22 -22.16
CA GLY A 1001 -37.17 -22.42 -22.51
C GLY A 1001 -36.90 -21.52 -23.73
N ASP A 1002 -37.02 -20.20 -23.56
CA ASP A 1002 -36.75 -19.18 -24.57
C ASP A 1002 -35.28 -18.72 -24.61
N GLN A 1003 -34.41 -19.40 -23.86
CA GLN A 1003 -32.99 -19.10 -23.74
C GLN A 1003 -32.17 -20.28 -24.25
N GLN A 1004 -30.97 -20.02 -24.72
CA GLN A 1004 -30.05 -21.07 -25.14
C GLN A 1004 -28.60 -20.77 -24.81
N ILE A 1005 -27.83 -21.82 -24.58
CA ILE A 1005 -26.37 -21.75 -24.53
C ILE A 1005 -25.82 -22.33 -25.82
N VAL A 1006 -25.11 -21.50 -26.58
CA VAL A 1006 -24.49 -21.87 -27.85
C VAL A 1006 -23.07 -22.36 -27.59
N VAL A 1007 -22.76 -23.51 -28.14
CA VAL A 1007 -21.45 -24.14 -28.07
C VAL A 1007 -20.90 -24.23 -29.47
N ARG A 1008 -19.71 -23.68 -29.68
CA ARG A 1008 -18.95 -23.84 -30.91
C ARG A 1008 -17.69 -24.64 -30.56
N PRO A 1009 -17.63 -25.94 -30.89
CA PRO A 1009 -16.37 -26.67 -30.80
C PRO A 1009 -15.38 -26.04 -31.80
N ASP A 1010 -14.10 -26.09 -31.47
CA ASP A 1010 -13.06 -25.59 -32.38
C ASP A 1010 -12.92 -26.53 -33.58
N GLU A 1011 -13.07 -27.84 -33.37
CA GLU A 1011 -13.02 -28.87 -34.42
C GLU A 1011 -14.06 -29.99 -34.18
N ILE A 1012 -14.53 -30.60 -35.27
CA ILE A 1012 -15.27 -31.86 -35.27
C ILE A 1012 -14.44 -32.87 -36.05
N LEU A 1013 -14.05 -33.95 -35.40
CA LEU A 1013 -13.16 -34.96 -35.95
C LEU A 1013 -13.86 -36.32 -35.98
N LEU A 1014 -13.71 -37.05 -37.08
CA LEU A 1014 -14.15 -38.44 -37.19
C LEU A 1014 -12.92 -39.34 -37.23
N LYS A 1015 -12.72 -40.14 -36.19
CA LYS A 1015 -11.62 -41.10 -36.07
C LYS A 1015 -12.18 -42.46 -35.70
N ASP A 1016 -11.81 -43.49 -36.48
CA ASP A 1016 -12.28 -44.87 -36.29
C ASP A 1016 -13.82 -45.02 -36.19
N GLY A 1017 -14.55 -44.16 -36.91
CA GLY A 1017 -16.02 -44.13 -36.90
C GLY A 1017 -16.66 -43.45 -35.68
N ILE A 1018 -15.87 -42.94 -34.74
CA ILE A 1018 -16.35 -42.17 -33.58
C ILE A 1018 -16.20 -40.68 -33.89
N ARG A 1019 -17.30 -39.93 -33.75
CA ARG A 1019 -17.31 -38.47 -33.88
C ARG A 1019 -16.88 -37.86 -32.56
N THR A 1020 -15.87 -36.99 -32.60
CA THR A 1020 -15.27 -36.35 -31.44
C THR A 1020 -15.31 -34.83 -31.62
N LEU A 1021 -15.92 -34.13 -30.65
CA LEU A 1021 -15.94 -32.68 -30.61
C LEU A 1021 -14.79 -32.18 -29.74
N ARG A 1022 -13.96 -31.31 -30.31
CA ARG A 1022 -12.71 -30.88 -29.67
C ARG A 1022 -12.74 -29.38 -29.36
N THR A 1023 -12.26 -29.03 -28.17
CA THR A 1023 -11.92 -27.64 -27.80
C THR A 1023 -10.42 -27.51 -27.62
N VAL A 1024 -9.80 -26.53 -28.27
CA VAL A 1024 -8.37 -26.25 -28.22
C VAL A 1024 -8.05 -25.20 -27.18
N ARG A 1025 -7.24 -25.57 -26.20
CA ARG A 1025 -6.72 -24.67 -25.17
C ARG A 1025 -5.21 -24.62 -25.30
N THR A 1026 -4.68 -23.41 -25.48
CA THR A 1026 -3.23 -23.22 -25.60
C THR A 1026 -2.52 -23.39 -24.26
N GLY A 1027 -3.17 -23.11 -23.12
CA GLY A 1027 -2.58 -23.18 -21.77
C GLY A 1027 -2.64 -24.55 -21.10
N HIS A 1028 -2.14 -24.63 -19.86
CA HIS A 1028 -2.09 -25.86 -19.06
C HIS A 1028 -3.49 -26.38 -18.67
N ALA A 1029 -3.59 -27.70 -18.62
CA ALA A 1029 -4.65 -28.47 -18.05
C ALA A 1029 -4.76 -28.20 -16.54
N PRO A 1030 -5.97 -27.92 -16.04
CA PRO A 1030 -6.16 -27.73 -14.61
C PRO A 1030 -5.83 -29.03 -13.85
N ARG A 1031 -5.27 -28.91 -12.63
CA ARG A 1031 -4.95 -30.06 -11.75
C ARG A 1031 -6.15 -30.96 -11.44
N LYS A 1032 -7.37 -30.44 -11.56
CA LYS A 1032 -8.62 -31.18 -11.47
C LYS A 1032 -9.41 -30.88 -12.74
N GLU A 1033 -10.06 -31.89 -13.33
CA GLU A 1033 -10.97 -31.68 -14.46
C GLU A 1033 -11.94 -30.55 -14.16
N SER A 1034 -12.10 -29.65 -15.14
CA SER A 1034 -13.01 -28.54 -14.96
C SER A 1034 -14.44 -29.04 -14.92
N LYS A 1035 -15.04 -28.93 -13.73
CA LYS A 1035 -16.47 -29.16 -13.49
C LYS A 1035 -17.26 -27.87 -13.60
N ASP A 1036 -16.70 -26.88 -14.30
CA ASP A 1036 -17.38 -25.60 -14.54
C ASP A 1036 -18.60 -25.81 -15.44
N VAL A 1037 -19.51 -24.85 -15.36
CA VAL A 1037 -20.76 -24.87 -16.10
C VAL A 1037 -20.57 -24.79 -17.61
N GLY A 1038 -19.47 -24.21 -18.09
CA GLY A 1038 -19.14 -24.12 -19.51
C GLY A 1038 -18.82 -25.49 -20.11
N SER A 1039 -17.97 -26.27 -19.44
CA SER A 1039 -17.67 -27.66 -19.78
C SER A 1039 -18.93 -28.54 -19.82
N ALA A 1040 -19.81 -28.38 -18.83
CA ALA A 1040 -21.09 -29.08 -18.81
C ALA A 1040 -21.99 -28.70 -20.00
N ALA A 1041 -22.02 -27.42 -20.38
CA ALA A 1041 -22.79 -26.97 -21.54
C ALA A 1041 -22.29 -27.63 -22.84
N VAL A 1042 -20.98 -27.79 -23.02
CA VAL A 1042 -20.42 -28.51 -24.17
C VAL A 1042 -20.92 -29.95 -24.22
N LEU A 1043 -20.84 -30.69 -23.11
CA LEU A 1043 -21.29 -32.08 -23.05
C LEU A 1043 -22.78 -32.24 -23.34
N LEU A 1044 -23.61 -31.38 -22.75
CA LEU A 1044 -25.06 -31.40 -22.94
C LEU A 1044 -25.43 -31.09 -24.40
N ALA A 1045 -24.75 -30.12 -25.03
CA ALA A 1045 -24.97 -29.76 -26.42
C ALA A 1045 -24.58 -30.92 -27.36
N THR A 1046 -23.43 -31.55 -27.09
CA THR A 1046 -22.93 -32.69 -27.87
C THR A 1046 -23.83 -33.91 -27.76
N GLN A 1047 -24.23 -34.32 -26.55
CA GLN A 1047 -25.12 -35.47 -26.36
C GLN A 1047 -26.46 -35.33 -27.08
N ARG A 1048 -26.95 -34.09 -27.20
CA ARG A 1048 -28.22 -33.79 -27.89
C ARG A 1048 -28.07 -33.79 -29.40
N ALA A 1049 -27.00 -33.19 -29.92
CA ALA A 1049 -26.80 -33.07 -31.37
C ALA A 1049 -26.27 -34.34 -32.01
N PHE A 1050 -25.36 -35.03 -31.32
CA PHE A 1050 -24.67 -36.23 -31.79
C PHE A 1050 -24.66 -37.31 -30.70
N PRO A 1051 -25.74 -38.09 -30.56
CA PRO A 1051 -25.79 -39.20 -29.62
C PRO A 1051 -24.66 -40.20 -29.88
N GLY A 1052 -23.83 -40.47 -28.86
CA GLY A 1052 -22.67 -41.36 -28.98
C GLY A 1052 -21.36 -40.66 -29.40
N ALA A 1053 -21.38 -39.36 -29.67
CA ALA A 1053 -20.15 -38.59 -29.85
C ALA A 1053 -19.43 -38.34 -28.52
N THR A 1054 -18.11 -38.25 -28.58
CA THR A 1054 -17.26 -37.90 -27.43
C THR A 1054 -16.89 -36.41 -27.47
N VAL A 1055 -16.56 -35.86 -26.31
CA VAL A 1055 -16.02 -34.50 -26.20
C VAL A 1055 -14.65 -34.59 -25.56
N GLU A 1056 -13.70 -33.86 -26.12
CA GLU A 1056 -12.35 -33.77 -25.57
C GLU A 1056 -11.86 -32.33 -25.57
N VAL A 1057 -10.99 -32.03 -24.61
CA VAL A 1057 -10.27 -30.76 -24.54
C VAL A 1057 -8.79 -31.07 -24.73
N ILE A 1058 -8.20 -30.44 -25.73
CA ILE A 1058 -6.76 -30.52 -25.96
C ILE A 1058 -6.08 -29.36 -25.24
N TYR A 1059 -5.10 -29.67 -24.40
CA TYR A 1059 -4.27 -28.72 -23.66
C TYR A 1059 -2.87 -28.73 -24.27
N LEU A 1060 -2.63 -27.76 -25.17
CA LEU A 1060 -1.41 -27.75 -25.97
C LEU A 1060 -0.15 -27.60 -25.11
N ALA A 1061 -0.21 -26.79 -24.03
CA ALA A 1061 0.93 -26.57 -23.16
C ALA A 1061 1.42 -27.85 -22.45
N ASP A 1062 0.56 -28.84 -22.26
CA ASP A 1062 0.91 -30.10 -21.61
C ASP A 1062 1.11 -31.26 -22.59
N GLY A 1063 0.82 -31.04 -23.89
CA GLY A 1063 0.77 -32.14 -24.84
C GLY A 1063 -0.26 -33.21 -24.45
N GLU A 1064 -1.40 -32.81 -23.87
CA GLU A 1064 -2.40 -33.73 -23.33
C GLU A 1064 -3.77 -33.52 -23.99
N ILE A 1065 -4.46 -34.62 -24.29
CA ILE A 1065 -5.89 -34.63 -24.66
C ILE A 1065 -6.65 -35.24 -23.50
N ARG A 1066 -7.58 -34.50 -22.92
CA ARG A 1066 -8.44 -35.01 -21.86
C ARG A 1066 -9.86 -35.23 -22.35
N PRO A 1067 -10.43 -36.44 -22.17
CA PRO A 1067 -11.85 -36.62 -22.41
C PRO A 1067 -12.62 -35.75 -21.41
N LEU A 1068 -13.57 -34.98 -21.90
CA LEU A 1068 -14.48 -34.25 -21.04
C LEU A 1068 -15.56 -35.22 -20.60
N SER A 1069 -15.59 -35.60 -19.33
CA SER A 1069 -16.62 -36.48 -18.81
C SER A 1069 -17.18 -35.96 -17.49
N LEU A 1070 -18.49 -35.99 -17.35
CA LEU A 1070 -19.19 -35.63 -16.12
C LEU A 1070 -20.16 -36.75 -15.77
N THR A 1071 -20.23 -37.09 -14.49
CA THR A 1071 -21.20 -38.08 -14.01
C THR A 1071 -22.63 -37.58 -14.27
N PRO A 1072 -23.64 -38.46 -14.43
CA PRO A 1072 -25.02 -38.05 -14.63
C PRO A 1072 -25.51 -37.05 -13.57
N LYS A 1073 -25.13 -37.26 -12.30
CA LYS A 1073 -25.45 -36.34 -11.20
C LYS A 1073 -24.84 -34.95 -11.40
N GLN A 1074 -23.58 -34.87 -11.83
CA GLN A 1074 -22.90 -33.60 -12.10
C GLN A 1074 -23.49 -32.88 -13.30
N LEU A 1075 -23.88 -33.59 -14.36
CA LEU A 1075 -24.57 -33.02 -15.51
C LEU A 1075 -25.92 -32.43 -15.09
N THR A 1076 -26.70 -33.14 -14.28
CA THR A 1076 -27.97 -32.63 -13.76
C THR A 1076 -27.77 -31.39 -12.90
N THR A 1077 -26.80 -31.39 -11.97
CA THR A 1077 -26.50 -30.22 -11.14
C THR A 1077 -26.03 -29.03 -11.98
N SER A 1078 -25.17 -29.26 -12.97
CA SER A 1078 -24.65 -28.19 -13.83
C SER A 1078 -25.71 -27.65 -14.79
N HIS A 1079 -26.61 -28.50 -15.28
CA HIS A 1079 -27.79 -28.07 -16.03
C HIS A 1079 -28.67 -27.14 -15.17
N GLY A 1080 -28.88 -27.48 -13.89
CA GLY A 1080 -29.56 -26.60 -12.92
C GLY A 1080 -28.84 -25.26 -12.76
N LYS A 1081 -27.53 -25.28 -12.51
CA LYS A 1081 -26.71 -24.06 -12.41
C LYS A 1081 -26.76 -23.18 -13.66
N LEU A 1082 -26.74 -23.78 -14.86
CA LEU A 1082 -26.83 -23.04 -16.12
C LEU A 1082 -28.19 -22.34 -16.23
N ALA A 1083 -29.27 -23.01 -15.84
CA ALA A 1083 -30.59 -22.40 -15.77
C ALA A 1083 -30.63 -21.26 -14.72
N ASP A 1084 -30.02 -21.46 -13.55
CA ASP A 1084 -29.92 -20.44 -12.50
C ASP A 1084 -29.12 -19.22 -12.98
N ILE A 1085 -27.98 -19.43 -13.66
CA ILE A 1085 -27.15 -18.37 -14.23
C ILE A 1085 -27.96 -17.55 -15.23
N LEU A 1086 -28.65 -18.19 -16.17
CA LEU A 1086 -29.45 -17.46 -17.15
C LEU A 1086 -30.63 -16.73 -16.49
N THR A 1087 -31.23 -17.33 -15.46
CA THR A 1087 -32.28 -16.70 -14.64
C THR A 1087 -31.75 -15.47 -13.92
N SER A 1088 -30.57 -15.55 -13.30
CA SER A 1088 -29.91 -14.44 -12.62
C SER A 1088 -29.47 -13.34 -13.58
N ILE A 1089 -29.00 -13.69 -14.79
CA ILE A 1089 -28.71 -12.72 -15.86
C ILE A 1089 -29.98 -11.95 -16.23
N ARG A 1090 -31.12 -12.64 -16.41
CA ARG A 1090 -32.42 -11.98 -16.67
C ARG A 1090 -32.94 -11.17 -15.51
N ALA A 1091 -32.66 -11.60 -14.28
CA ALA A 1091 -33.00 -10.84 -13.09
C ALA A 1091 -32.08 -9.63 -12.87
N GLY A 1092 -31.03 -9.44 -13.68
CA GLY A 1092 -30.13 -8.30 -13.57
C GLY A 1092 -29.03 -8.44 -12.50
N GLN A 1093 -28.75 -9.65 -12.03
CA GLN A 1093 -27.83 -9.87 -10.92
C GLN A 1093 -26.36 -9.85 -11.39
N PHE A 1094 -25.70 -8.70 -11.30
CA PHE A 1094 -24.30 -8.56 -11.73
C PHE A 1094 -23.34 -8.19 -10.60
N ALA A 1095 -23.46 -8.85 -9.44
CA ALA A 1095 -22.58 -8.60 -8.30
C ALA A 1095 -21.09 -8.81 -8.67
N ALA A 1096 -20.21 -8.03 -8.04
CA ALA A 1096 -18.77 -8.11 -8.28
C ALA A 1096 -18.13 -9.14 -7.33
N GLU A 1097 -17.53 -10.19 -7.90
CA GLU A 1097 -16.72 -11.13 -7.14
C GLU A 1097 -15.31 -10.54 -6.92
N ARG A 1098 -15.05 -10.01 -5.72
CA ARG A 1098 -13.76 -9.36 -5.40
C ARG A 1098 -12.68 -10.40 -5.10
N SER A 1099 -11.51 -10.22 -5.69
CA SER A 1099 -10.36 -11.11 -5.50
C SER A 1099 -9.06 -10.31 -5.61
N GLU A 1100 -8.26 -10.37 -4.55
CA GLU A 1100 -6.95 -9.71 -4.50
C GLU A 1100 -5.97 -10.24 -5.55
N TYR A 1101 -6.21 -11.43 -6.09
CA TYR A 1101 -5.34 -12.07 -7.07
C TYR A 1101 -5.81 -11.82 -8.51
N THR A 1102 -7.12 -11.88 -8.77
CA THR A 1102 -7.64 -11.78 -10.13
C THR A 1102 -8.07 -10.37 -10.51
N CYS A 1103 -8.51 -9.54 -9.55
CA CYS A 1103 -8.97 -8.18 -9.84
C CYS A 1103 -7.87 -7.27 -10.38
N PRO A 1104 -6.62 -7.24 -9.87
CA PRO A 1104 -5.57 -6.38 -10.42
C PRO A 1104 -5.26 -6.65 -11.91
N GLY A 1105 -5.45 -7.88 -12.37
CA GLY A 1105 -5.31 -8.29 -13.78
C GLY A 1105 -6.59 -8.16 -14.61
N CYS A 1106 -7.69 -7.68 -14.03
CA CYS A 1106 -8.96 -7.49 -14.73
C CYS A 1106 -8.90 -6.23 -15.63
N PRO A 1107 -9.30 -6.30 -16.92
CA PRO A 1107 -9.41 -5.11 -17.77
C PRO A 1107 -10.30 -4.03 -17.18
N ALA A 1108 -11.37 -4.46 -16.51
CA ALA A 1108 -12.36 -3.59 -15.90
C ALA A 1108 -11.96 -3.09 -14.51
N PHE A 1109 -10.75 -3.36 -14.01
CA PHE A 1109 -10.39 -3.11 -12.59
C PHE A 1109 -10.75 -1.70 -12.12
N PHE A 1110 -10.34 -0.67 -12.86
CA PHE A 1110 -10.58 0.74 -12.52
C PHE A 1110 -12.02 1.19 -12.78
N VAL A 1111 -12.76 0.47 -13.64
CA VAL A 1111 -14.16 0.77 -13.97
C VAL A 1111 -15.13 0.03 -13.04
N CYS A 1112 -14.69 -1.08 -12.43
CA CYS A 1112 -15.52 -1.96 -11.63
C CYS A 1112 -16.09 -1.25 -10.39
N GLY A 1113 -17.41 -1.13 -10.32
CA GLY A 1113 -18.13 -0.56 -9.19
C GLY A 1113 -19.59 -0.25 -9.55
N PRO A 1114 -20.14 0.92 -9.13
CA PRO A 1114 -21.52 1.29 -9.42
C PRO A 1114 -21.77 1.38 -10.93
N THR A 1115 -23.01 1.10 -11.32
CA THR A 1115 -23.49 1.24 -12.70
C THR A 1115 -24.56 2.31 -12.79
N PRO A 1116 -24.69 2.99 -13.94
CA PRO A 1116 -25.68 4.04 -14.12
C PRO A 1116 -27.09 3.50 -13.97
N THR A 1117 -28.00 4.36 -13.52
CA THR A 1117 -29.43 4.04 -13.48
C THR A 1117 -29.99 3.96 -14.90
N GLY A 1118 -30.96 3.08 -15.12
CA GLY A 1118 -31.59 2.89 -16.42
C GLY A 1118 -31.88 1.44 -16.69
N THR A 1119 -32.45 1.16 -17.86
CA THR A 1119 -32.75 -0.17 -18.35
C THR A 1119 -31.77 -0.56 -19.44
N LEU A 1120 -31.10 -1.69 -19.28
CA LEU A 1120 -30.27 -2.24 -20.34
C LEU A 1120 -31.14 -2.95 -21.37
N HIS A 1121 -31.29 -2.35 -22.55
CA HIS A 1121 -31.92 -3.01 -23.68
C HIS A 1121 -30.88 -3.80 -24.47
N LYS A 1122 -31.11 -5.11 -24.64
CA LYS A 1122 -30.21 -5.97 -25.42
C LYS A 1122 -30.98 -6.76 -26.46
N THR A 1123 -30.65 -6.52 -27.71
CA THR A 1123 -31.15 -7.29 -28.86
C THR A 1123 -30.18 -8.43 -29.15
N PHE A 1124 -30.73 -9.64 -29.30
CA PHE A 1124 -29.99 -10.85 -29.64
C PHE A 1124 -30.17 -11.29 -31.08
#